data_AF-A0A2S9DY43-F1
#
_entry.id   AF-A0A2S9DY43-F1
#
_cell.length_a   1.000
_cell.length_b   1.000
_cell.length_c   1.000
_cell.angle_alpha   90.00
_cell.angle_beta   90.00
_cell.angle_gamma   90.00
#
_symmetry.space_group_name_H-M   'P 1'
#
loop_
_entity.id
_entity.type
_entity.pdbx_description
1 polymer ?
#
loop_
_entity_poly.entity_id
_entity_poly.type
_entity_poly.pdbx_seq_one_letter_code
_entity_poly.pdbx_strand_id
1 'polypeptide(L)'
;MCGVISPPVETARPYIIALDGRSGAGKTQFAAALATTLGASASADILHLEDLYPGWDGLGRARKLYAELLPDLAQGHEVAWQAWDWETNQYGAPRTFAPGPVLIIEGVGAAGTAARDYVDVSIWLDAPVTLRRERALARDGETYRPYWQQWAAQETAYLHAEAPQEHATIVLNAATEQTPSQQLRAAHRFLPAALQRLLPHDEPAPAPALQATFAAPADVAALFEAVASALPRAALLESTSHKLTDPLDRNRYSVLALALDPAAAVLSSVANRTVVHAGSATVQQGGEFFTALHRLWPPHSALAQEYPLPQWVGYLGYELSRELGARDRSVLLADGSTRPDAQFFCPDALFVVDHRLDRLMLHCAADRVAALSEIIAAAAVAGTRQGAPLPALAFECADSANGYRQKVRTVQQQIFEGNTYEACLTTVLKARVEDFSPFEAYCRMRESSPAPFAHYLRMADLEVASISPERFLSLDAHGKLRAEPIKGTRPRGKSEPEDLALAHDLATHPKDRAENIMIVDLLRNDLSHYALPGTVAVKRLCAVETYATVHQMVSTIDARLRSRQDAALALREAFPPGSMTGAPKLSSMEILDELEEQRPRGLYSGAVGYLGHDGSADFSVVIRTLVCDRLSTDGWELSLGLGGAITADSDPQEEWEEVLTKSVGVLSALGTEFPVRD
;
A
#
# COMPACT_ATOMS: atom_id res chain seq x y z
N MET A 1 -32.02 13.07 -22.16
CA MET A 1 -33.00 13.98 -21.52
C MET A 1 -32.38 14.47 -20.23
N CYS A 2 -32.23 15.79 -20.11
CA CYS A 2 -31.49 16.48 -19.06
C CYS A 2 -31.94 16.07 -17.66
N GLY A 3 -31.02 15.52 -16.88
CA GLY A 3 -31.17 15.27 -15.45
C GLY A 3 -30.87 16.55 -14.68
N VAL A 4 -31.92 17.08 -14.07
CA VAL A 4 -32.02 18.15 -13.07
C VAL A 4 -30.74 18.33 -12.22
N ILE A 5 -30.21 19.55 -12.22
CA ILE A 5 -29.17 20.05 -11.31
C ILE A 5 -29.65 19.82 -9.87
N SER A 6 -28.92 19.02 -9.10
CA SER A 6 -29.13 18.88 -7.65
C SER A 6 -29.10 20.26 -6.98
N PRO A 7 -29.94 20.53 -5.97
CA PRO A 7 -29.94 21.82 -5.29
C PRO A 7 -28.56 22.10 -4.65
N PRO A 8 -28.18 23.38 -4.45
CA PRO A 8 -26.97 23.72 -3.72
C PRO A 8 -27.04 23.07 -2.34
N VAL A 9 -25.90 22.55 -1.86
CA VAL A 9 -25.81 21.96 -0.53
C VAL A 9 -26.13 23.07 0.49
N GLU A 10 -27.36 23.14 0.98
CA GLU A 10 -27.71 23.95 2.15
C GLU A 10 -27.05 23.32 3.37
N THR A 11 -25.84 23.77 3.68
CA THR A 11 -25.13 23.38 4.89
C THR A 11 -25.54 24.30 6.04
N ALA A 12 -25.76 23.72 7.23
CA ALA A 12 -26.07 24.51 8.44
C ALA A 12 -24.92 25.42 8.90
N ARG A 13 -23.71 25.21 8.36
CA ARG A 13 -22.52 26.05 8.53
C ARG A 13 -21.71 26.10 7.24
N PRO A 14 -20.83 27.10 7.03
CA PRO A 14 -19.93 27.12 5.89
C PRO A 14 -19.03 25.87 5.81
N TYR A 15 -18.77 25.39 4.60
CA TYR A 15 -17.70 24.44 4.32
C TYR A 15 -16.38 25.20 4.16
N ILE A 16 -15.44 25.01 5.07
CA ILE A 16 -14.23 25.84 5.18
C ILE A 16 -13.03 25.14 4.55
N ILE A 17 -12.41 25.79 3.57
CA ILE A 17 -11.17 25.36 2.90
C ILE A 17 -10.03 26.32 3.30
N ALA A 18 -9.04 25.84 4.04
CA ALA A 18 -7.84 26.60 4.34
C ALA A 18 -6.77 26.37 3.26
N LEU A 19 -6.29 27.45 2.63
CA LEU A 19 -5.21 27.45 1.65
C LEU A 19 -3.96 28.09 2.27
N ASP A 20 -2.98 27.26 2.63
CA ASP A 20 -1.73 27.69 3.25
C ASP A 20 -0.52 27.35 2.35
N GLY A 21 0.64 27.85 2.73
CA GLY A 21 1.87 27.80 1.94
C GLY A 21 2.65 29.09 2.14
N ARG A 22 3.96 29.04 1.92
CA ARG A 22 4.83 30.22 2.09
C ARG A 22 4.47 31.33 1.08
N SER A 23 4.85 32.57 1.38
CA SER A 23 4.71 33.70 0.45
C SER A 23 5.38 33.39 -0.88
N GLY A 24 4.71 33.75 -1.97
CA GLY A 24 5.11 33.44 -3.34
C GLY A 24 4.70 32.05 -3.85
N ALA A 25 4.04 31.20 -3.05
CA ALA A 25 3.60 29.86 -3.48
C ALA A 25 2.46 29.87 -4.52
N GLY A 26 1.74 30.99 -4.70
CA GLY A 26 0.62 31.10 -5.65
C GLY A 26 -0.78 30.91 -5.04
N LYS A 27 -0.91 31.02 -3.72
CA LYS A 27 -2.17 30.82 -2.97
C LYS A 27 -3.33 31.67 -3.49
N THR A 28 -3.16 32.99 -3.57
CA THR A 28 -4.21 33.91 -4.03
C THR A 28 -4.73 33.58 -5.43
N GLN A 29 -3.83 33.25 -6.37
CA GLN A 29 -4.24 32.84 -7.73
C GLN A 29 -5.01 31.52 -7.72
N PHE A 30 -4.55 30.55 -6.94
CA PHE A 30 -5.25 29.28 -6.80
C PHE A 30 -6.59 29.42 -6.09
N ALA A 31 -6.69 30.26 -5.05
CA ALA A 31 -7.93 30.57 -4.34
C ALA A 31 -9.00 31.11 -5.30
N ALA A 32 -8.64 32.07 -6.16
CA ALA A 32 -9.53 32.62 -7.17
C ALA A 32 -10.00 31.56 -8.19
N ALA A 33 -9.07 30.72 -8.67
CA ALA A 33 -9.39 29.63 -9.60
C ALA A 33 -10.29 28.56 -8.96
N LEU A 34 -10.04 28.22 -7.69
CA LEU A 34 -10.83 27.28 -6.91
C LEU A 34 -12.23 27.84 -6.64
N ALA A 35 -12.35 29.10 -6.21
CA ALA A 35 -13.65 29.77 -6.03
C ALA A 35 -14.48 29.79 -7.33
N THR A 36 -13.83 30.08 -8.47
CA THR A 36 -14.48 30.03 -9.78
C THR A 36 -14.99 28.62 -10.11
N THR A 37 -14.20 27.60 -9.81
CA THR A 37 -14.56 26.19 -10.04
C THR A 37 -15.72 25.74 -9.15
N LEU A 38 -15.71 26.16 -7.87
CA LEU A 38 -16.75 25.86 -6.89
C LEU A 38 -18.05 26.63 -7.17
N GLY A 39 -17.97 27.82 -7.78
CA GLY A 39 -19.10 28.68 -8.15
C GLY A 39 -20.16 28.00 -9.03
N ALA A 40 -19.80 26.90 -9.70
CA ALA A 40 -20.76 26.05 -10.42
C ALA A 40 -21.71 25.28 -9.49
N SER A 41 -21.29 24.99 -8.26
CA SER A 41 -22.00 24.15 -7.28
C SER A 41 -22.48 24.94 -6.05
N ALA A 42 -21.73 25.95 -5.61
CA ALA A 42 -22.05 26.80 -4.46
C ALA A 42 -21.29 28.14 -4.55
N SER A 43 -21.85 29.22 -3.99
CA SER A 43 -21.11 30.48 -3.85
C SER A 43 -19.94 30.31 -2.88
N ALA A 44 -18.74 30.69 -3.34
CA ALA A 44 -17.50 30.57 -2.58
C ALA A 44 -16.90 31.95 -2.32
N ASP A 45 -16.80 32.35 -1.06
CA ASP A 45 -16.20 33.61 -0.63
C ASP A 45 -14.77 33.38 -0.15
N ILE A 46 -13.90 34.38 -0.37
CA ILE A 46 -12.48 34.29 -0.03
C ILE A 46 -12.16 35.30 1.08
N LEU A 47 -11.63 34.80 2.19
CA LEU A 47 -11.01 35.61 3.24
C LEU A 47 -9.48 35.60 3.06
N HIS A 48 -8.90 36.76 2.79
CA HIS A 48 -7.45 36.92 2.64
C HIS A 48 -6.83 37.24 4.00
N LEU A 49 -5.98 36.36 4.55
CA LEU A 49 -5.28 36.66 5.82
C LEU A 49 -4.29 37.84 5.69
N GLU A 50 -3.93 38.22 4.46
CA GLU A 50 -3.20 39.46 4.19
C GLU A 50 -3.91 40.70 4.74
N ASP A 51 -5.25 40.69 4.83
CA ASP A 51 -6.03 41.77 5.44
C ASP A 51 -5.97 41.79 6.98
N LEU A 52 -5.42 40.73 7.59
CA LEU A 52 -5.26 40.60 9.04
C LEU A 52 -3.83 40.91 9.51
N TYR A 53 -2.83 40.98 8.63
CA TYR A 53 -1.41 41.19 8.99
C TYR A 53 -1.14 42.67 9.39
N PRO A 54 -0.79 42.97 10.66
CA PRO A 54 -0.32 44.30 11.01
C PRO A 54 1.15 44.46 10.64
N GLY A 55 1.39 44.95 9.42
CA GLY A 55 2.73 45.21 8.89
C GLY A 55 3.58 43.96 8.65
N TRP A 56 4.85 44.17 8.29
CA TRP A 56 5.78 43.11 7.89
C TRP A 56 6.28 42.22 9.04
N ASP A 57 5.99 42.53 10.31
CA ASP A 57 6.22 41.68 11.50
C ASP A 57 4.91 41.13 12.12
N GLY A 58 3.82 41.19 11.34
CA GLY A 58 2.47 40.98 11.82
C GLY A 58 2.00 39.53 11.89
N LEU A 59 2.75 38.54 11.36
CA LEU A 59 2.23 37.19 11.14
C LEU A 59 1.70 36.56 12.45
N GLY A 60 2.47 36.64 13.53
CA GLY A 60 2.05 36.09 14.83
C GLY A 60 0.82 36.78 15.42
N ARG A 61 0.65 38.09 15.20
CA ARG A 61 -0.52 38.87 15.66
C ARG A 61 -1.77 38.54 14.86
N ALA A 62 -1.64 38.46 13.54
CA ALA A 62 -2.74 38.09 12.66
C ALA A 62 -3.24 36.68 12.92
N ARG A 63 -2.34 35.72 13.20
CA ARG A 63 -2.74 34.35 13.54
C ARG A 63 -3.55 34.28 14.85
N LYS A 64 -3.27 35.16 15.82
CA LYS A 64 -4.08 35.29 17.04
C LYS A 64 -5.46 35.87 16.73
N LEU A 65 -5.51 36.97 15.99
CA LEU A 65 -6.77 37.57 15.55
C LEU A 65 -7.61 36.57 14.73
N TYR A 66 -6.99 35.87 13.78
CA TYR A 66 -7.63 34.81 13.01
C TYR A 66 -8.24 33.72 13.91
N ALA A 67 -7.51 33.27 14.93
CA ALA A 67 -8.02 32.31 15.91
C ALA A 67 -9.24 32.84 16.70
N GLU A 68 -9.32 34.15 16.95
CA GLU A 68 -10.47 34.79 17.60
C GLU A 68 -11.68 34.87 16.67
N LEU A 69 -11.48 35.05 15.35
CA LEU A 69 -12.56 35.16 14.36
C LEU A 69 -13.10 33.79 13.89
N LEU A 70 -12.28 32.74 13.96
CA LEU A 70 -12.59 31.40 13.45
C LEU A 70 -13.91 30.79 13.99
N PRO A 71 -14.23 30.88 15.30
CA PRO A 71 -15.47 30.31 15.82
C PRO A 71 -16.74 30.91 15.21
N ASP A 72 -16.72 32.21 14.91
CA ASP A 72 -17.83 32.93 14.29
C ASP A 72 -17.90 32.64 12.80
N LEU A 73 -16.76 32.65 12.10
CA LEU A 73 -16.67 32.24 10.69
C LEU A 73 -17.19 30.81 10.48
N ALA A 74 -16.84 29.89 11.38
CA ALA A 74 -17.29 28.50 11.36
C ALA A 74 -18.78 28.32 11.64
N GLN A 75 -19.44 29.32 12.23
CA GLN A 75 -20.89 29.35 12.43
C GLN A 75 -21.63 30.11 11.31
N GLY A 76 -20.90 30.69 10.36
CA GLY A 76 -21.48 31.51 9.30
C GLY A 76 -21.80 32.94 9.74
N HIS A 77 -21.28 33.39 10.87
CA HIS A 77 -21.52 34.75 11.39
C HIS A 77 -20.64 35.78 10.68
N GLU A 78 -21.17 37.01 10.55
CA GLU A 78 -20.36 38.15 10.13
C GLU A 78 -19.32 38.48 11.21
N VAL A 79 -18.08 38.66 10.78
CA VAL A 79 -16.97 39.08 11.66
C VAL A 79 -16.49 40.48 11.29
N ALA A 80 -15.86 41.17 12.25
CA ALA A 80 -15.28 42.49 12.04
C ALA A 80 -13.90 42.61 12.68
N TRP A 81 -12.98 43.33 12.04
CA TRP A 81 -11.65 43.60 12.57
C TRP A 81 -11.11 44.96 12.10
N GLN A 82 -10.07 45.48 12.76
CA GLN A 82 -9.35 46.65 12.28
C GLN A 82 -8.26 46.22 11.30
N ALA A 83 -8.39 46.63 10.04
CA ALA A 83 -7.41 46.31 9.01
C ALA A 83 -6.18 47.24 9.11
N TRP A 84 -5.01 46.71 8.76
CA TRP A 84 -3.79 47.50 8.66
C TRP A 84 -3.77 48.30 7.35
N ASP A 85 -3.44 49.58 7.43
CA ASP A 85 -3.18 50.42 6.27
C ASP A 85 -1.68 50.38 5.94
N TRP A 86 -1.33 49.78 4.80
CA TRP A 86 0.04 49.61 4.34
C TRP A 86 0.70 50.91 3.85
N GLU A 87 -0.08 51.93 3.49
CA GLU A 87 0.44 53.23 3.07
C GLU A 87 0.83 54.09 4.28
N THR A 88 -0.04 54.11 5.31
CA THR A 88 0.17 54.92 6.52
C THR A 88 0.89 54.16 7.65
N ASN A 89 1.00 52.84 7.52
CA ASN A 89 1.58 51.93 8.51
C ASN A 89 0.91 52.07 9.90
N GLN A 90 -0.43 52.15 9.90
CA GLN A 90 -1.29 52.26 11.09
C GLN A 90 -2.57 51.43 10.92
N TYR A 91 -3.31 51.18 12.00
CA TYR A 91 -4.64 50.57 11.90
C TYR A 91 -5.66 51.57 11.31
N GLY A 92 -6.37 51.12 10.27
CA GLY A 92 -7.39 51.88 9.56
C GLY A 92 -8.80 51.62 10.08
N ALA A 93 -9.79 51.89 9.21
CA ALA A 93 -11.20 51.65 9.51
C ALA A 93 -11.51 50.16 9.70
N PRO A 94 -12.53 49.82 10.52
CA PRO A 94 -12.97 48.44 10.66
C PRO A 94 -13.47 47.88 9.32
N ARG A 95 -13.12 46.63 9.02
CA ARG A 95 -13.65 45.84 7.92
C ARG A 95 -14.58 44.77 8.47
N THR A 96 -15.60 44.42 7.71
CA THR A 96 -16.50 43.30 8.00
C THR A 96 -16.39 42.23 6.92
N PHE A 97 -16.69 40.99 7.27
CA PHE A 97 -16.74 39.87 6.34
C PHE A 97 -17.84 38.90 6.77
N ALA A 98 -18.75 38.58 5.85
CA ALA A 98 -19.79 37.58 6.04
C ALA A 98 -19.48 36.37 5.13
N PRO A 99 -19.27 35.16 5.69
CA PRO A 99 -18.95 33.98 4.90
C PRO A 99 -20.17 33.43 4.16
N GLY A 100 -20.00 33.06 2.90
CA GLY A 100 -20.96 32.26 2.16
C GLY A 100 -20.95 30.77 2.54
N PRO A 101 -21.75 29.94 1.84
CA PRO A 101 -21.84 28.49 2.05
C PRO A 101 -20.50 27.75 1.92
N VAL A 102 -19.60 28.24 1.08
CA VAL A 102 -18.22 27.78 1.00
C VAL A 102 -17.30 28.96 1.32
N LEU A 103 -16.40 28.77 2.27
CA LEU A 103 -15.43 29.78 2.70
C LEU A 103 -14.03 29.29 2.39
N ILE A 104 -13.30 30.04 1.56
CA ILE A 104 -11.88 29.81 1.30
C ILE A 104 -11.09 30.81 2.15
N ILE A 105 -10.25 30.31 3.05
CA ILE A 105 -9.35 31.13 3.86
C ILE A 105 -7.96 30.97 3.31
N GLU A 106 -7.38 32.02 2.73
CA GLU A 106 -6.07 31.94 2.08
C GLU A 106 -5.05 32.86 2.74
N GLY A 107 -3.85 32.33 2.95
CA GLY A 107 -2.72 33.10 3.49
C GLY A 107 -1.79 32.28 4.35
N VAL A 108 -0.60 32.83 4.64
CA VAL A 108 0.36 32.19 5.54
C VAL A 108 -0.27 32.06 6.93
N GLY A 109 -0.44 30.83 7.43
CA GLY A 109 -1.09 30.59 8.72
C GLY A 109 -2.54 30.13 8.63
N ALA A 110 -3.13 30.05 7.44
CA ALA A 110 -4.52 29.61 7.24
C ALA A 110 -4.78 28.20 7.77
N ALA A 111 -3.80 27.31 7.68
CA ALA A 111 -3.86 25.93 8.16
C ALA A 111 -3.13 25.75 9.51
N GLY A 112 -2.94 26.83 10.26
CA GLY A 112 -2.32 26.79 11.58
C GLY A 112 -3.12 25.97 12.59
N THR A 113 -2.52 25.64 13.72
CA THR A 113 -3.08 24.74 14.74
C THR A 113 -4.47 25.18 15.22
N ALA A 114 -4.69 26.49 15.39
CA ALA A 114 -5.97 27.04 15.81
C ALA A 114 -7.11 26.81 14.82
N ALA A 115 -6.80 26.55 13.54
CA ALA A 115 -7.79 26.31 12.50
C ALA A 115 -8.26 24.85 12.42
N ARG A 116 -7.49 23.90 12.98
CA ARG A 116 -7.70 22.45 12.80
C ARG A 116 -9.11 21.96 13.12
N ASP A 117 -9.72 22.53 14.16
CA ASP A 117 -11.06 22.12 14.62
C ASP A 117 -12.21 22.80 13.85
N TYR A 118 -11.88 23.80 13.02
CA TYR A 118 -12.87 24.63 12.30
C TYR A 118 -12.84 24.40 10.78
N VAL A 119 -11.70 23.96 10.23
CA VAL A 119 -11.53 23.74 8.79
C VAL A 119 -11.96 22.34 8.39
N ASP A 120 -12.68 22.22 7.27
CA ASP A 120 -13.09 20.92 6.73
C ASP A 120 -11.98 20.29 5.88
N VAL A 121 -11.22 21.13 5.16
CA VAL A 121 -10.08 20.72 4.34
C VAL A 121 -8.98 21.77 4.41
N SER A 122 -7.74 21.31 4.55
CA SER A 122 -6.55 22.15 4.39
C SER A 122 -5.77 21.74 3.14
N ILE A 123 -5.34 22.75 2.36
CA ILE A 123 -4.51 22.57 1.17
C ILE A 123 -3.22 23.35 1.38
N TRP A 124 -2.09 22.66 1.29
CA TRP A 124 -0.77 23.25 1.29
C TRP A 124 -0.25 23.39 -0.15
N LEU A 125 0.11 24.61 -0.55
CA LEU A 125 0.84 24.84 -1.80
C LEU A 125 2.34 24.88 -1.53
N ASP A 126 3.04 23.85 -2.01
CA ASP A 126 4.49 23.77 -1.91
C ASP A 126 5.17 24.42 -3.12
N ALA A 127 6.27 25.13 -2.88
CA ALA A 127 7.09 25.73 -3.93
C ALA A 127 8.52 26.02 -3.45
N PRO A 128 9.55 25.76 -4.30
CA PRO A 128 10.93 26.07 -4.01
C PRO A 128 11.14 27.56 -3.70
N VAL A 129 12.09 27.85 -2.79
CA VAL A 129 12.40 29.22 -2.36
C VAL A 129 12.78 30.15 -3.51
N THR A 130 13.47 29.65 -4.52
CA THR A 130 13.89 30.40 -5.71
C THR A 130 12.66 30.90 -6.49
N LEU A 131 11.77 29.98 -6.85
CA LEU A 131 10.52 30.29 -7.56
C LEU A 131 9.63 31.25 -6.76
N ARG A 132 9.49 31.01 -5.45
CA ARG A 132 8.70 31.88 -4.57
C ARG A 132 9.26 33.31 -4.53
N ARG A 133 10.59 33.44 -4.43
CA ARG A 133 11.26 34.75 -4.41
C ARG A 133 11.09 35.48 -5.73
N GLU A 134 11.25 34.80 -6.85
CA GLU A 134 11.02 35.38 -8.19
C GLU A 134 9.58 35.88 -8.35
N ARG A 135 8.59 35.06 -8.00
CA ARG A 135 7.16 35.43 -8.06
C ARG A 135 6.85 36.64 -7.17
N ALA A 136 7.39 36.67 -5.95
CA ALA A 136 7.12 37.76 -5.03
C ALA A 136 7.80 39.08 -5.46
N LEU A 137 9.02 39.03 -6.00
CA LEU A 137 9.68 40.20 -6.58
C LEU A 137 8.98 40.70 -7.83
N ALA A 138 8.42 39.81 -8.65
CA ALA A 138 7.64 40.19 -9.83
C ALA A 138 6.31 40.88 -9.47
N ARG A 139 5.66 40.46 -8.37
CA ARG A 139 4.40 41.04 -7.88
C ARG A 139 4.61 42.38 -7.17
N ASP A 140 5.55 42.42 -6.22
CA ASP A 140 5.65 43.51 -5.23
C ASP A 140 6.92 44.39 -5.40
N GLY A 141 7.78 44.07 -6.38
CA GLY A 141 8.91 44.90 -6.78
C GLY A 141 9.96 45.20 -5.69
N GLU A 142 10.51 46.41 -5.74
CA GLU A 142 11.50 46.93 -4.76
C GLU A 142 10.89 47.18 -3.36
N THR A 143 9.55 47.31 -3.24
CA THR A 143 8.88 47.59 -1.96
C THR A 143 8.93 46.41 -0.99
N TYR A 144 8.88 45.18 -1.51
CA TYR A 144 8.96 43.96 -0.70
C TYR A 144 10.40 43.47 -0.47
N ARG A 145 11.34 43.83 -1.36
CA ARG A 145 12.73 43.38 -1.32
C ARG A 145 13.42 43.59 0.04
N PRO A 146 13.26 44.72 0.76
CA PRO A 146 13.86 44.94 2.08
C PRO A 146 13.29 44.02 3.17
N TYR A 147 12.02 43.63 3.05
CA TYR A 147 11.27 42.90 4.09
C TYR A 147 11.24 41.38 3.88
N TRP A 148 11.70 40.87 2.72
CA TRP A 148 11.72 39.43 2.41
C TRP A 148 12.33 38.59 3.53
N GLN A 149 13.50 38.97 4.04
CA GLN A 149 14.19 38.21 5.09
C GLN A 149 13.41 38.22 6.41
N GLN A 150 12.86 39.38 6.78
CA GLN A 150 12.04 39.55 7.99
C GLN A 150 10.75 38.71 7.92
N TRP A 151 10.08 38.69 6.78
CA TRP A 151 8.89 37.86 6.58
C TRP A 151 9.22 36.37 6.55
N ALA A 152 10.24 35.97 5.78
CA ALA A 152 10.68 34.58 5.67
C ALA A 152 11.10 33.99 7.03
N ALA A 153 11.66 34.80 7.94
CA ALA A 153 11.99 34.38 9.30
C ALA A 153 10.73 34.03 10.12
N GLN A 154 9.66 34.83 10.01
CA GLN A 154 8.38 34.54 10.67
C GLN A 154 7.71 33.29 10.11
N GLU A 155 7.72 33.12 8.79
CA GLU A 155 7.24 31.88 8.16
C GLU A 155 8.00 30.67 8.69
N THR A 156 9.33 30.76 8.76
CA THR A 156 10.17 29.67 9.26
C THR A 156 9.84 29.32 10.71
N ALA A 157 9.64 30.34 11.55
CA ALA A 157 9.21 30.14 12.93
C ALA A 157 7.83 29.47 13.02
N TYR A 158 6.87 29.88 12.18
CA TYR A 158 5.54 29.25 12.08
C TYR A 158 5.63 27.78 11.67
N LEU A 159 6.36 27.49 10.59
CA LEU A 159 6.48 26.12 10.07
C LEU A 159 7.21 25.21 11.05
N HIS A 160 8.24 25.72 11.74
CA HIS A 160 8.93 24.97 12.80
C HIS A 160 8.05 24.71 14.01
N ALA A 161 7.19 25.66 14.39
CA ALA A 161 6.32 25.52 15.55
C ALA A 161 5.16 24.56 15.31
N GLU A 162 4.61 24.52 14.09
CA GLU A 162 3.28 23.90 13.85
C GLU A 162 3.21 22.94 12.68
N ALA A 163 4.24 22.89 11.84
CA ALA A 163 4.37 21.99 10.68
C ALA A 163 3.06 21.81 9.87
N PRO A 164 2.37 22.90 9.46
CA PRO A 164 1.07 22.80 8.80
C PRO A 164 1.10 21.93 7.53
N GLN A 165 2.25 21.89 6.83
CA GLN A 165 2.46 21.06 5.65
C GLN A 165 2.36 19.54 5.92
N GLU A 166 2.63 19.09 7.14
CA GLU A 166 2.59 17.67 7.51
C GLU A 166 1.17 17.20 7.86
N HIS A 167 0.30 18.14 8.20
CA HIS A 167 -1.10 17.91 8.59
C HIS A 167 -2.09 18.39 7.53
N ALA A 168 -1.60 18.87 6.39
CA ALA A 168 -2.45 19.32 5.30
C ALA A 168 -3.19 18.12 4.69
N THR A 169 -4.50 18.25 4.54
CA THR A 169 -5.32 17.22 3.88
C THR A 169 -4.84 16.98 2.45
N ILE A 170 -4.43 18.04 1.76
CA ILE A 170 -3.95 18.00 0.38
C ILE A 170 -2.66 18.81 0.29
N VAL A 171 -1.65 18.27 -0.37
CA VAL A 171 -0.42 18.98 -0.74
C VAL A 171 -0.36 19.03 -2.25
N LEU A 172 -0.18 20.23 -2.82
CA LEU A 172 -0.04 20.46 -4.25
C LEU A 172 1.31 21.15 -4.51
N ASN A 173 2.00 20.77 -5.59
CA ASN A 173 3.29 21.32 -5.93
C ASN A 173 3.15 22.42 -6.98
N ALA A 174 3.32 23.69 -6.59
CA ALA A 174 3.16 24.84 -7.47
C ALA A 174 4.38 25.13 -8.38
N ALA A 175 5.37 24.24 -8.40
CA ALA A 175 6.56 24.30 -9.26
C ALA A 175 6.53 23.31 -10.44
N THR A 176 5.50 22.47 -10.55
CA THR A 176 5.32 21.57 -11.69
C THR A 176 4.68 22.26 -12.89
N GLU A 177 4.79 21.66 -14.08
CA GLU A 177 4.08 22.12 -15.28
C GLU A 177 2.54 22.07 -15.10
N GLN A 178 2.05 21.11 -14.31
CA GLN A 178 0.64 21.04 -13.94
C GLN A 178 0.29 22.14 -12.94
N THR A 179 -0.73 22.93 -13.26
CA THR A 179 -1.32 23.90 -12.32
C THR A 179 -1.91 23.19 -11.10
N PRO A 180 -1.98 23.85 -9.92
CA PRO A 180 -2.65 23.27 -8.75
C PRO A 180 -4.08 22.79 -9.03
N SER A 181 -4.84 23.48 -9.89
CA SER A 181 -6.18 23.04 -10.31
C SER A 181 -6.18 21.76 -11.16
N GLN A 182 -5.15 21.53 -11.98
CA GLN A 182 -5.00 20.25 -12.69
C GLN A 182 -4.61 19.12 -11.75
N GLN A 183 -3.73 19.39 -10.78
CA GLN A 183 -3.33 18.42 -9.76
C GLN A 183 -4.53 18.02 -8.88
N LEU A 184 -5.33 18.98 -8.43
CA LEU A 184 -6.55 18.72 -7.64
C LEU A 184 -7.54 17.84 -8.42
N ARG A 185 -7.69 18.07 -9.73
CA ARG A 185 -8.50 17.24 -10.62
C ARG A 185 -7.94 15.82 -10.76
N ALA A 186 -6.65 15.66 -10.97
CA ALA A 186 -6.01 14.34 -11.04
C ALA A 186 -6.19 13.54 -9.74
N ALA A 187 -6.25 14.22 -8.60
CA ALA A 187 -6.49 13.63 -7.29
C ALA A 187 -7.98 13.48 -6.92
N HIS A 188 -8.92 13.91 -7.78
CA HIS A 188 -10.36 14.08 -7.45
C HIS A 188 -10.95 12.87 -6.72
N ARG A 189 -10.74 11.66 -7.25
CA ARG A 189 -11.25 10.40 -6.69
C ARG A 189 -10.77 10.07 -5.26
N PHE A 190 -9.71 10.72 -4.80
CA PHE A 190 -9.10 10.51 -3.49
C PHE A 190 -9.38 11.63 -2.50
N LEU A 191 -10.00 12.73 -2.95
CA LEU A 191 -10.30 13.88 -2.10
C LEU A 191 -11.36 13.51 -1.05
N PRO A 192 -11.50 14.29 0.04
CA PRO A 192 -12.61 14.13 0.97
C PRO A 192 -13.96 14.19 0.25
N ALA A 193 -14.89 13.29 0.60
CA ALA A 193 -16.17 13.13 -0.11
C ALA A 193 -17.03 14.40 -0.18
N ALA A 194 -16.89 15.31 0.80
CA ALA A 194 -17.56 16.61 0.76
C ALA A 194 -16.96 17.53 -0.32
N LEU A 195 -15.63 17.63 -0.40
CA LEU A 195 -14.95 18.39 -1.45
C LEU A 195 -15.21 17.81 -2.84
N GLN A 196 -15.23 16.48 -2.99
CA GLN A 196 -15.55 15.83 -4.26
C GLN A 196 -16.93 16.23 -4.81
N ARG A 197 -17.92 16.39 -3.93
CA ARG A 197 -19.29 16.80 -4.29
C ARG A 197 -19.40 18.28 -4.66
N LEU A 198 -18.51 19.12 -4.14
CA LEU A 198 -18.49 20.55 -4.46
C LEU A 198 -17.76 20.84 -5.77
N LEU A 199 -16.72 20.07 -6.08
CA LEU A 199 -16.01 20.19 -7.35
C LEU A 199 -16.84 19.59 -8.49
N PRO A 200 -16.78 20.17 -9.70
CA PRO A 200 -17.43 19.59 -10.85
C PRO A 200 -16.94 18.16 -11.07
N HIS A 201 -17.88 17.26 -11.37
CA HIS A 201 -17.56 15.90 -11.78
C HIS A 201 -16.90 15.94 -13.15
N ASP A 202 -15.58 15.86 -13.19
CA ASP A 202 -14.92 15.26 -14.36
C ASP A 202 -15.20 13.74 -14.31
N GLU A 203 -15.45 13.12 -15.46
CA GLU A 203 -15.61 11.66 -15.51
C GLU A 203 -14.39 11.02 -14.81
N PRO A 204 -14.60 10.11 -13.85
CA PRO A 204 -13.48 9.42 -13.22
C PRO A 204 -12.63 8.79 -14.33
N ALA A 205 -11.30 8.85 -14.19
CA ALA A 205 -10.41 8.12 -15.09
C ALA A 205 -10.93 6.67 -15.19
N PRO A 206 -11.44 6.25 -16.35
CA PRO A 206 -12.16 4.99 -16.43
C PRO A 206 -11.21 3.87 -16.05
N ALA A 207 -11.74 2.83 -15.39
CA ALA A 207 -11.01 1.59 -15.25
C ALA A 207 -10.46 1.17 -16.63
N PRO A 208 -9.24 0.62 -16.73
CA PRO A 208 -8.68 0.19 -18.00
C PRO A 208 -9.69 -0.70 -18.74
N ALA A 209 -10.26 -0.17 -19.83
CA ALA A 209 -11.28 -0.87 -20.60
C ALA A 209 -10.63 -1.99 -21.41
N LEU A 210 -11.34 -3.09 -21.64
CA LEU A 210 -10.87 -4.15 -22.54
C LEU A 210 -10.77 -3.57 -23.97
N GLN A 211 -9.56 -3.55 -24.52
CA GLN A 211 -9.30 -3.00 -25.86
C GLN A 211 -9.05 -4.08 -26.90
N ALA A 212 -8.37 -5.17 -26.52
CA ALA A 212 -7.97 -6.22 -27.45
C ALA A 212 -7.80 -7.58 -26.77
N THR A 213 -7.84 -8.64 -27.57
CA THR A 213 -7.55 -10.01 -27.14
C THR A 213 -6.58 -10.66 -28.12
N PHE A 214 -5.61 -11.38 -27.59
CA PHE A 214 -4.55 -12.09 -28.31
C PHE A 214 -4.49 -13.55 -27.84
N ALA A 215 -3.69 -14.37 -28.50
CA ALA A 215 -3.28 -15.67 -27.95
C ALA A 215 -2.43 -15.45 -26.68
N ALA A 216 -2.48 -16.39 -25.73
CA ALA A 216 -1.61 -16.30 -24.57
C ALA A 216 -0.12 -16.37 -24.99
N PRO A 217 0.78 -15.65 -24.30
CA PRO A 217 2.21 -15.72 -24.60
C PRO A 217 2.76 -17.10 -24.19
N ALA A 218 3.76 -17.58 -24.93
CA ALA A 218 4.46 -18.82 -24.58
C ALA A 218 5.19 -18.73 -23.22
N ASP A 219 5.66 -17.53 -22.86
CA ASP A 219 6.26 -17.21 -21.57
C ASP A 219 5.77 -15.84 -21.09
N VAL A 220 5.03 -15.85 -19.98
CA VAL A 220 4.47 -14.63 -19.37
C VAL A 220 5.58 -13.71 -18.85
N ALA A 221 6.70 -14.27 -18.36
CA ALA A 221 7.83 -13.48 -17.88
C ALA A 221 8.54 -12.75 -19.03
N ALA A 222 8.67 -13.38 -20.20
CA ALA A 222 9.21 -12.73 -21.40
C ALA A 222 8.34 -11.53 -21.85
N LEU A 223 7.02 -11.70 -21.82
CA LEU A 223 6.11 -10.57 -22.10
C LEU A 223 6.28 -9.45 -21.06
N PHE A 224 6.36 -9.80 -19.77
CA PHE A 224 6.55 -8.83 -18.70
C PHE A 224 7.86 -8.05 -18.87
N GLU A 225 8.98 -8.72 -19.15
CA GLU A 225 10.28 -8.09 -19.41
C GLU A 225 10.19 -7.06 -20.55
N ALA A 226 9.49 -7.41 -21.63
CA ALA A 226 9.31 -6.55 -22.79
C ALA A 226 8.48 -5.29 -22.50
N VAL A 227 7.42 -5.39 -21.70
CA VAL A 227 6.50 -4.27 -21.42
C VAL A 227 6.88 -3.45 -20.18
N ALA A 228 7.61 -4.03 -19.23
CA ALA A 228 7.82 -3.45 -17.91
C ALA A 228 9.26 -3.01 -17.60
N SER A 229 10.25 -3.38 -18.43
CA SER A 229 11.69 -3.18 -18.12
C SER A 229 12.04 -1.76 -17.66
N ALA A 230 11.51 -0.73 -18.31
CA ALA A 230 11.77 0.69 -18.00
C ALA A 230 10.80 1.32 -16.99
N LEU A 231 9.80 0.58 -16.51
CA LEU A 231 8.78 1.13 -15.62
C LEU A 231 9.26 1.10 -14.16
N PRO A 232 9.09 2.20 -13.40
CA PRO A 232 9.40 2.21 -11.97
C PRO A 232 8.39 1.41 -11.16
N ARG A 233 7.18 1.18 -11.69
CA ARG A 233 6.11 0.45 -11.02
C ARG A 233 5.47 -0.53 -11.98
N ALA A 234 5.63 -1.81 -11.67
CA ALA A 234 5.06 -2.91 -12.43
C ALA A 234 4.95 -4.14 -11.54
N ALA A 235 3.95 -4.96 -11.79
CA ALA A 235 3.76 -6.23 -11.09
C ALA A 235 3.39 -7.34 -12.06
N LEU A 236 3.92 -8.52 -11.81
CA LEU A 236 3.55 -9.78 -12.42
C LEU A 236 2.99 -10.67 -11.30
N LEU A 237 1.67 -10.87 -11.27
CA LEU A 237 1.00 -11.82 -10.40
C LEU A 237 0.78 -13.10 -11.20
N GLU A 238 1.50 -14.16 -10.90
CA GLU A 238 1.65 -15.28 -11.81
C GLU A 238 1.32 -16.64 -11.17
N SER A 239 0.36 -17.35 -11.76
CA SER A 239 0.18 -18.77 -11.52
C SER A 239 1.17 -19.59 -12.35
N THR A 240 2.40 -19.72 -11.87
CA THR A 240 3.47 -20.48 -12.56
C THR A 240 3.20 -21.97 -12.60
N SER A 241 2.33 -22.46 -11.72
CA SER A 241 1.85 -23.85 -11.66
C SER A 241 0.59 -24.14 -12.51
N HIS A 242 0.21 -23.28 -13.46
CA HIS A 242 -0.97 -23.46 -14.34
C HIS A 242 -1.02 -24.77 -15.15
N LYS A 243 0.13 -25.41 -15.37
CA LYS A 243 0.21 -26.74 -16.02
C LYS A 243 -0.06 -27.91 -15.06
N LEU A 244 -0.11 -27.65 -13.76
CA LEU A 244 -0.41 -28.64 -12.73
C LEU A 244 -1.92 -28.66 -12.47
N THR A 245 -2.45 -29.84 -12.14
CA THR A 245 -3.84 -29.98 -11.72
C THR A 245 -4.03 -29.32 -10.35
N ASP A 246 -4.95 -28.37 -10.27
CA ASP A 246 -5.34 -27.74 -9.02
C ASP A 246 -6.83 -27.98 -8.75
N PRO A 247 -7.20 -28.69 -7.67
CA PRO A 247 -8.60 -28.98 -7.35
C PRO A 247 -9.43 -27.72 -7.05
N LEU A 248 -8.79 -26.59 -6.77
CA LEU A 248 -9.45 -25.32 -6.45
C LEU A 248 -9.34 -24.26 -7.53
N ASP A 249 -8.78 -24.60 -8.70
CA ASP A 249 -8.66 -23.71 -9.86
C ASP A 249 -7.95 -22.38 -9.54
N ARG A 250 -6.98 -22.39 -8.61
CA ARG A 250 -6.22 -21.19 -8.22
C ARG A 250 -5.26 -20.76 -9.34
N ASN A 251 -4.86 -21.70 -10.19
CA ASN A 251 -3.80 -21.49 -11.17
C ASN A 251 -4.26 -20.99 -12.55
N ARG A 252 -5.49 -20.48 -12.67
CA ARG A 252 -6.09 -20.18 -13.97
C ARG A 252 -5.53 -18.92 -14.63
N TYR A 253 -5.16 -17.91 -13.87
CA TYR A 253 -4.85 -16.59 -14.39
C TYR A 253 -3.44 -16.13 -14.04
N SER A 254 -2.80 -15.42 -14.97
CA SER A 254 -1.67 -14.54 -14.66
C SER A 254 -2.03 -13.11 -15.04
N VAL A 255 -1.59 -12.14 -14.24
CA VAL A 255 -1.88 -10.71 -14.44
C VAL A 255 -0.59 -9.91 -14.47
N LEU A 256 -0.37 -9.12 -15.52
CA LEU A 256 0.63 -8.06 -15.52
C LEU A 256 -0.08 -6.74 -15.28
N ALA A 257 0.38 -5.99 -14.29
CA ALA A 257 -0.15 -4.69 -13.92
C ALA A 257 0.94 -3.63 -14.08
N LEU A 258 0.72 -2.64 -14.94
CA LEU A 258 1.71 -1.64 -15.31
C LEU A 258 1.19 -0.24 -14.98
N ALA A 259 2.07 0.60 -14.43
CA ALA A 259 1.88 2.04 -14.37
C ALA A 259 2.68 2.68 -15.50
N LEU A 260 2.07 2.81 -16.68
CA LEU A 260 2.68 3.46 -17.84
C LEU A 260 2.72 4.98 -17.65
N ASP A 261 1.73 5.54 -16.95
CA ASP A 261 1.72 6.93 -16.55
C ASP A 261 2.57 7.10 -15.27
N PRO A 262 3.65 7.91 -15.30
CA PRO A 262 4.39 8.26 -14.09
C PRO A 262 3.50 8.91 -13.01
N ALA A 263 2.37 9.51 -13.39
CA ALA A 263 1.40 10.09 -12.47
C ALA A 263 0.38 9.08 -11.90
N ALA A 264 0.48 7.78 -12.25
CA ALA A 264 -0.36 6.73 -11.69
C ALA A 264 -0.38 6.80 -10.16
N ALA A 265 -1.56 6.60 -9.57
CA ALA A 265 -1.73 6.82 -8.14
C ALA A 265 -1.00 5.77 -7.30
N VAL A 266 -0.44 6.18 -6.15
CA VAL A 266 0.18 5.28 -5.16
C VAL A 266 -0.45 5.54 -3.79
N LEU A 267 -1.07 4.52 -3.23
CA LEU A 267 -1.48 4.47 -1.83
C LEU A 267 -0.28 3.96 -1.02
N SER A 268 0.13 4.71 0.00
CA SER A 268 1.27 4.39 0.85
C SER A 268 0.92 4.64 2.31
N SER A 269 1.29 3.72 3.19
CA SER A 269 1.23 3.93 4.64
C SER A 269 2.61 3.74 5.25
N VAL A 270 3.07 4.73 6.00
CA VAL A 270 4.33 4.69 6.74
C VAL A 270 4.00 5.02 8.20
N ALA A 271 4.22 4.06 9.10
CA ALA A 271 3.74 4.10 10.46
C ALA A 271 2.24 4.44 10.50
N ASN A 272 1.86 5.50 11.21
CA ASN A 272 0.47 5.96 11.31
C ASN A 272 0.19 7.16 10.40
N ARG A 273 0.67 7.09 9.15
CA ARG A 273 0.36 8.09 8.12
C ARG A 273 0.11 7.41 6.79
N THR A 274 -1.16 7.44 6.37
CA THR A 274 -1.58 6.95 5.07
C THR A 274 -1.84 8.10 4.11
N VAL A 275 -1.28 8.00 2.91
CA VAL A 275 -1.38 9.02 1.85
C VAL A 275 -1.63 8.38 0.50
N VAL A 276 -2.27 9.12 -0.40
CA VAL A 276 -2.32 8.80 -1.83
C VAL A 276 -1.53 9.87 -2.58
N HIS A 277 -0.52 9.44 -3.33
CA HIS A 277 0.16 10.26 -4.32
C HIS A 277 -0.54 10.09 -5.66
N ALA A 278 -1.03 11.17 -6.27
CA ALA A 278 -1.67 11.18 -7.59
C ALA A 278 -1.00 12.25 -8.44
N GLY A 279 -0.08 11.83 -9.32
CA GLY A 279 0.87 12.76 -9.95
C GLY A 279 1.70 13.50 -8.91
N SER A 280 1.70 14.83 -8.97
CA SER A 280 2.37 15.69 -8.00
C SER A 280 1.50 16.09 -6.80
N ALA A 281 0.23 15.68 -6.77
CA ALA A 281 -0.63 15.86 -5.60
C ALA A 281 -0.40 14.76 -4.57
N THR A 282 -0.43 15.12 -3.30
CA THR A 282 -0.51 14.18 -2.18
C THR A 282 -1.78 14.44 -1.40
N VAL A 283 -2.58 13.41 -1.16
CA VAL A 283 -3.82 13.48 -0.39
C VAL A 283 -3.66 12.61 0.86
N GLN A 284 -3.78 13.22 2.03
CA GLN A 284 -3.76 12.51 3.29
C GLN A 284 -5.06 11.74 3.49
N GLN A 285 -4.93 10.45 3.78
CA GLN A 285 -6.04 9.54 4.04
C GLN A 285 -6.20 9.22 5.52
N GLY A 286 -5.55 9.96 6.42
CA GLY A 286 -5.58 9.72 7.87
C GLY A 286 -4.38 8.90 8.36
N GLY A 287 -4.51 8.36 9.57
CA GLY A 287 -3.40 7.66 10.23
C GLY A 287 -3.29 6.17 9.90
N GLU A 288 -4.43 5.48 9.86
CA GLU A 288 -4.49 4.03 9.68
C GLU A 288 -4.80 3.63 8.23
N PHE A 289 -4.05 2.66 7.71
CA PHE A 289 -4.19 2.12 6.37
C PHE A 289 -5.52 1.44 6.15
N PHE A 290 -5.98 0.57 7.05
CA PHE A 290 -7.23 -0.18 6.81
C PHE A 290 -8.45 0.75 6.85
N THR A 291 -8.40 1.78 7.69
CA THR A 291 -9.40 2.85 7.75
C THR A 291 -9.40 3.71 6.47
N ALA A 292 -8.22 4.03 5.93
CA ALA A 292 -8.09 4.67 4.62
C ALA A 292 -8.62 3.78 3.50
N LEU A 293 -8.22 2.50 3.50
CA LEU A 293 -8.62 1.52 2.52
C LEU A 293 -10.14 1.35 2.48
N HIS A 294 -10.81 1.29 3.63
CA HIS A 294 -12.28 1.21 3.71
C HIS A 294 -13.00 2.33 2.95
N ARG A 295 -12.41 3.54 2.87
CA ARG A 295 -12.96 4.65 2.08
C ARG A 295 -12.67 4.52 0.59
N LEU A 296 -11.51 3.97 0.23
CA LEU A 296 -11.02 3.86 -1.13
C LEU A 296 -11.50 2.60 -1.85
N TRP A 297 -11.83 1.55 -1.10
CA TRP A 297 -12.20 0.23 -1.59
C TRP A 297 -13.06 -0.55 -0.55
N PRO A 298 -14.09 -1.28 -0.99
CA PRO A 298 -14.49 -1.48 -2.38
C PRO A 298 -15.34 -0.32 -2.93
N PRO A 299 -15.36 -0.13 -4.26
CA PRO A 299 -16.20 0.88 -4.88
C PRO A 299 -17.69 0.60 -4.64
N HIS A 300 -18.46 1.68 -4.42
CA HIS A 300 -19.90 1.62 -4.10
C HIS A 300 -20.72 0.94 -5.21
N SER A 301 -20.38 1.18 -6.46
CA SER A 301 -20.97 0.55 -7.64
C SER A 301 -19.90 -0.18 -8.41
N ALA A 302 -19.99 -1.51 -8.48
CA ALA A 302 -19.09 -2.28 -9.31
C ALA A 302 -19.80 -3.49 -9.90
N LEU A 303 -19.55 -3.72 -11.18
CA LEU A 303 -19.99 -4.92 -11.87
C LEU A 303 -18.96 -6.01 -11.64
N ALA A 304 -19.44 -7.20 -11.23
CA ALA A 304 -18.59 -8.37 -11.07
C ALA A 304 -17.85 -8.67 -12.39
N GLN A 305 -16.56 -8.96 -12.27
CA GLN A 305 -15.73 -9.34 -13.41
C GLN A 305 -15.63 -10.85 -13.50
N GLU A 306 -15.45 -11.39 -14.70
CA GLU A 306 -15.27 -12.83 -14.91
C GLU A 306 -13.84 -13.30 -14.57
N TYR A 307 -12.89 -12.37 -14.50
CA TYR A 307 -11.47 -12.60 -14.28
C TYR A 307 -10.85 -11.45 -13.47
N PRO A 308 -9.65 -11.65 -12.88
CA PRO A 308 -9.00 -10.64 -12.06
C PRO A 308 -8.75 -9.32 -12.80
N LEU A 309 -9.30 -8.22 -12.29
CA LEU A 309 -9.03 -6.86 -12.77
C LEU A 309 -8.64 -5.94 -11.60
N PRO A 310 -7.33 -5.89 -11.27
CA PRO A 310 -6.81 -5.05 -10.20
C PRO A 310 -7.07 -3.56 -10.41
N GLN A 311 -7.65 -2.91 -9.39
CA GLN A 311 -7.62 -1.45 -9.23
C GLN A 311 -6.34 -1.00 -8.52
N TRP A 312 -5.87 -1.82 -7.59
CA TRP A 312 -4.65 -1.60 -6.81
C TRP A 312 -3.84 -2.89 -6.78
N VAL A 313 -2.53 -2.78 -6.97
CA VAL A 313 -1.60 -3.90 -6.82
C VAL A 313 -0.48 -3.49 -5.87
N GLY A 314 -0.11 -4.35 -4.94
CA GLY A 314 0.83 -3.97 -3.88
C GLY A 314 0.95 -4.98 -2.76
N TYR A 315 1.41 -4.49 -1.60
CA TYR A 315 1.72 -5.30 -0.44
C TYR A 315 1.23 -4.69 0.88
N LEU A 316 1.08 -5.58 1.86
CA LEU A 316 0.90 -5.31 3.28
C LEU A 316 2.11 -5.92 4.02
N GLY A 317 2.97 -5.09 4.59
CA GLY A 317 4.08 -5.51 5.44
C GLY A 317 3.61 -5.95 6.82
N TYR A 318 4.35 -6.85 7.46
CA TYR A 318 4.01 -7.46 8.74
C TYR A 318 3.81 -6.42 9.87
N GLU A 319 4.59 -5.34 9.87
CA GLU A 319 4.53 -4.25 10.85
C GLU A 319 3.24 -3.42 10.75
N LEU A 320 2.43 -3.60 9.72
CA LEU A 320 1.06 -3.07 9.67
C LEU A 320 0.16 -3.69 10.76
N SER A 321 0.58 -4.80 11.37
CA SER A 321 -0.05 -5.41 12.54
C SER A 321 -0.16 -4.49 13.76
N ARG A 322 0.55 -3.35 13.79
CA ARG A 322 0.35 -2.27 14.76
C ARG A 322 -1.11 -1.82 14.87
N GLU A 323 -1.84 -1.80 13.74
CA GLU A 323 -3.26 -1.39 13.69
C GLU A 323 -4.19 -2.41 14.35
N LEU A 324 -3.65 -3.57 14.73
CA LEU A 324 -4.33 -4.65 15.45
C LEU A 324 -3.92 -4.74 16.92
N GLY A 325 -3.06 -3.82 17.40
CA GLY A 325 -2.54 -3.81 18.76
C GLY A 325 -1.19 -4.50 18.94
N ALA A 326 -0.51 -4.90 17.86
CA ALA A 326 0.89 -5.31 17.94
C ALA A 326 1.81 -4.11 18.24
N ARG A 327 3.07 -4.38 18.62
CA ARG A 327 4.05 -3.34 18.93
C ARG A 327 4.35 -2.47 17.70
N ASP A 328 4.50 -1.16 17.92
CA ASP A 328 4.87 -0.18 16.90
C ASP A 328 6.37 -0.32 16.55
N ARG A 329 6.67 -0.80 15.34
CA ARG A 329 8.03 -0.96 14.81
C ARG A 329 8.09 -0.58 13.35
N SER A 330 9.24 -0.11 12.89
CA SER A 330 9.41 0.28 11.49
C SER A 330 10.68 -0.33 10.90
N VAL A 331 10.62 -0.69 9.62
CA VAL A 331 11.82 -1.11 8.87
C VAL A 331 12.58 0.14 8.45
N LEU A 332 13.78 0.32 9.00
CA LEU A 332 14.73 1.34 8.56
C LEU A 332 15.52 0.83 7.36
N LEU A 333 15.55 1.62 6.30
CA LEU A 333 16.36 1.38 5.11
C LEU A 333 17.79 1.90 5.32
N ALA A 334 18.71 1.52 4.44
CA ALA A 334 20.12 1.87 4.55
C ALA A 334 20.39 3.39 4.51
N ASP A 335 19.50 4.17 3.88
CA ASP A 335 19.55 5.64 3.83
C ASP A 335 18.94 6.33 5.07
N GLY A 336 18.45 5.54 6.03
CA GLY A 336 17.79 6.01 7.26
C GLY A 336 16.30 6.33 7.09
N SER A 337 15.75 6.21 5.88
CA SER A 337 14.32 6.33 5.65
C SER A 337 13.56 5.11 6.18
N THR A 338 12.25 5.26 6.36
CA THR A 338 11.37 4.17 6.80
C THR A 338 10.65 3.57 5.60
N ARG A 339 10.69 2.24 5.46
CA ARG A 339 9.89 1.55 4.46
C ARG A 339 8.40 1.73 4.75
N PRO A 340 7.55 1.97 3.74
CA PRO A 340 6.11 1.85 3.89
C PRO A 340 5.69 0.49 4.45
N ASP A 341 4.83 0.49 5.45
CA ASP A 341 4.18 -0.71 6.00
C ASP A 341 3.14 -1.26 5.01
N ALA A 342 2.61 -0.43 4.12
CA ALA A 342 1.76 -0.86 3.02
C ALA A 342 1.96 0.05 1.82
N GLN A 343 1.98 -0.52 0.62
CA GLN A 343 2.10 0.28 -0.60
C GLN A 343 1.39 -0.40 -1.77
N PHE A 344 0.58 0.36 -2.50
CA PHE A 344 -0.17 -0.09 -3.66
C PHE A 344 -0.14 0.97 -4.76
N PHE A 345 -0.03 0.57 -6.02
CA PHE A 345 -0.21 1.46 -7.16
C PHE A 345 -1.47 1.12 -7.96
N CYS A 346 -2.06 2.12 -8.60
CA CYS A 346 -3.13 1.93 -9.58
C CYS A 346 -2.51 1.67 -10.96
N PRO A 347 -2.65 0.46 -11.54
CA PRO A 347 -2.24 0.24 -12.92
C PRO A 347 -3.15 0.97 -13.90
N ASP A 348 -2.56 1.48 -14.99
CA ASP A 348 -3.28 2.08 -16.13
C ASP A 348 -3.27 1.17 -17.37
N ALA A 349 -2.47 0.09 -17.33
CA ALA A 349 -2.54 -1.03 -18.26
C ALA A 349 -2.49 -2.36 -17.51
N LEU A 350 -3.39 -3.27 -17.89
CA LEU A 350 -3.50 -4.62 -17.36
C LEU A 350 -3.48 -5.63 -18.49
N PHE A 351 -2.73 -6.71 -18.31
CA PHE A 351 -2.71 -7.86 -19.19
C PHE A 351 -3.17 -9.07 -18.39
N VAL A 352 -4.27 -9.69 -18.79
CA VAL A 352 -4.82 -10.87 -18.11
C VAL A 352 -4.67 -12.07 -19.03
N VAL A 353 -3.85 -13.03 -18.61
CA VAL A 353 -3.68 -14.31 -19.28
C VAL A 353 -4.65 -15.32 -18.67
N ASP A 354 -5.57 -15.86 -19.46
CA ASP A 354 -6.40 -17.01 -19.10
C ASP A 354 -5.75 -18.27 -19.67
N HIS A 355 -5.07 -19.04 -18.80
CA HIS A 355 -4.35 -20.26 -19.19
C HIS A 355 -5.28 -21.37 -19.67
N ARG A 356 -6.56 -21.35 -19.27
CA ARG A 356 -7.54 -22.35 -19.70
C ARG A 356 -8.03 -22.07 -21.11
N LEU A 357 -8.24 -20.80 -21.44
CA LEU A 357 -8.74 -20.38 -22.75
C LEU A 357 -7.63 -20.06 -23.76
N ASP A 358 -6.38 -20.09 -23.33
CA ASP A 358 -5.20 -19.71 -24.14
C ASP A 358 -5.31 -18.29 -24.70
N ARG A 359 -5.72 -17.35 -23.84
CA ARG A 359 -6.02 -15.97 -24.22
C ARG A 359 -5.29 -14.95 -23.37
N LEU A 360 -4.84 -13.88 -24.01
CA LEU A 360 -4.33 -12.66 -23.38
C LEU A 360 -5.33 -11.52 -23.62
N MET A 361 -5.83 -10.91 -22.57
CA MET A 361 -6.74 -9.77 -22.62
C MET A 361 -5.99 -8.49 -22.24
N LEU A 362 -6.02 -7.49 -23.12
CA LEU A 362 -5.37 -6.20 -22.89
C LEU A 362 -6.41 -5.15 -22.49
N HIS A 363 -6.21 -4.60 -21.30
CA HIS A 363 -7.01 -3.52 -20.74
C HIS A 363 -6.15 -2.26 -20.60
N CYS A 364 -6.50 -1.19 -21.32
CA CYS A 364 -5.78 0.09 -21.27
C CYS A 364 -6.60 1.23 -21.89
N ALA A 365 -6.04 2.44 -21.86
CA ALA A 365 -6.57 3.56 -22.65
C ALA A 365 -6.42 3.31 -24.16
N ALA A 366 -7.39 3.79 -24.95
CA ALA A 366 -7.46 3.50 -26.39
C ALA A 366 -6.24 3.97 -27.19
N ASP A 367 -5.59 5.05 -26.76
CA ASP A 367 -4.38 5.60 -27.37
C ASP A 367 -3.12 4.76 -27.12
N ARG A 368 -3.15 3.81 -26.19
CA ARG A 368 -2.03 2.89 -25.88
C ARG A 368 -2.07 1.57 -26.64
N VAL A 369 -3.21 1.23 -27.24
CA VAL A 369 -3.46 -0.11 -27.82
C VAL A 369 -2.46 -0.46 -28.91
N ALA A 370 -2.18 0.47 -29.82
CA ALA A 370 -1.28 0.22 -30.95
C ALA A 370 0.15 -0.12 -30.48
N ALA A 371 0.72 0.71 -29.60
CA ALA A 371 2.07 0.52 -29.08
C ALA A 371 2.20 -0.80 -28.28
N LEU A 372 1.24 -1.11 -27.42
CA LEU A 372 1.26 -2.35 -26.64
C LEU A 372 1.06 -3.60 -27.52
N SER A 373 0.25 -3.50 -28.57
CA SER A 373 0.03 -4.60 -29.52
C SER A 373 1.31 -4.97 -30.29
N GLU A 374 2.12 -3.97 -30.66
CA GLU A 374 3.42 -4.20 -31.30
C GLU A 374 4.40 -4.93 -30.37
N ILE A 375 4.45 -4.55 -29.09
CA ILE A 375 5.29 -5.22 -28.09
C ILE A 375 4.83 -6.66 -27.87
N ILE A 376 3.52 -6.90 -27.77
CA ILE A 376 2.95 -8.26 -27.65
C ILE A 376 3.37 -9.11 -28.87
N ALA A 377 3.24 -8.58 -30.08
CA ALA A 377 3.61 -9.29 -31.30
C ALA A 377 5.11 -9.62 -31.35
N ALA A 378 5.97 -8.67 -30.95
CA ALA A 378 7.41 -8.88 -30.86
C ALA A 378 7.78 -9.95 -29.82
N ALA A 379 7.17 -9.91 -28.63
CA ALA A 379 7.37 -10.91 -27.59
C ALA A 379 6.93 -12.31 -28.03
N ALA A 380 5.82 -12.41 -28.77
CA ALA A 380 5.35 -13.67 -29.34
C ALA A 380 6.35 -14.29 -30.35
N VAL A 381 7.07 -13.46 -31.11
CA VAL A 381 8.11 -13.92 -32.04
C VAL A 381 9.41 -14.29 -31.31
N ALA A 382 9.80 -13.52 -30.29
CA ALA A 382 11.00 -13.78 -29.50
C ALA A 382 10.91 -15.13 -28.74
N GLY A 383 9.70 -15.54 -28.35
CA GLY A 383 9.45 -16.82 -27.71
C GLY A 383 9.88 -16.81 -26.23
N THR A 384 10.78 -17.71 -25.86
CA THR A 384 11.25 -17.85 -24.48
C THR A 384 12.37 -16.86 -24.16
N ARG A 385 12.36 -16.33 -22.94
CA ARG A 385 13.41 -15.46 -22.43
C ARG A 385 14.80 -16.13 -22.46
N GLN A 386 15.84 -15.34 -22.71
CA GLN A 386 17.23 -15.76 -22.47
C GLN A 386 17.69 -15.26 -21.10
N GLY A 387 18.13 -16.18 -20.24
CA GLY A 387 18.60 -15.85 -18.90
C GLY A 387 19.90 -15.06 -18.89
N ALA A 388 20.04 -14.17 -17.90
CA ALA A 388 21.28 -13.47 -17.61
C ALA A 388 21.97 -14.11 -16.39
N PRO A 389 23.31 -14.08 -16.31
CA PRO A 389 24.02 -14.54 -15.12
C PRO A 389 23.68 -13.66 -13.91
N LEU A 390 23.55 -14.27 -12.74
CA LEU A 390 23.48 -13.58 -11.45
C LEU A 390 24.86 -13.66 -10.78
N PRO A 391 25.28 -12.60 -10.06
CA PRO A 391 26.49 -12.64 -9.26
C PRO A 391 26.35 -13.64 -8.10
N ALA A 392 27.48 -14.13 -7.59
CA ALA A 392 27.50 -14.94 -6.38
C ALA A 392 27.03 -14.10 -5.17
N LEU A 393 26.11 -14.64 -4.39
CA LEU A 393 25.57 -13.99 -3.20
C LEU A 393 26.17 -14.59 -1.94
N ALA A 394 26.67 -13.74 -1.06
CA ALA A 394 27.11 -14.11 0.28
C ALA A 394 26.07 -13.65 1.31
N PHE A 395 25.16 -14.56 1.66
CA PHE A 395 24.19 -14.30 2.72
C PHE A 395 24.82 -14.44 4.10
N GLU A 396 24.31 -13.66 5.06
CA GLU A 396 24.55 -13.84 6.49
C GLU A 396 23.22 -14.13 7.20
N CYS A 397 23.22 -15.11 8.10
CA CYS A 397 22.06 -15.41 8.94
C CYS A 397 22.10 -14.56 10.21
N ALA A 398 20.96 -13.99 10.59
CA ALA A 398 20.81 -13.23 11.83
C ALA A 398 20.97 -14.10 13.09
N ASP A 399 20.75 -15.41 12.97
CA ASP A 399 20.86 -16.37 14.07
C ASP A 399 21.93 -17.43 13.80
N SER A 400 22.65 -17.84 14.86
CA SER A 400 23.42 -19.09 14.84
C SER A 400 22.50 -20.28 15.09
N ALA A 401 22.95 -21.49 14.73
CA ALA A 401 22.22 -22.71 15.00
C ALA A 401 21.89 -22.86 16.50
N ASN A 402 22.87 -22.59 17.37
CA ASN A 402 22.65 -22.67 18.82
C ASN A 402 21.69 -21.58 19.33
N GLY A 403 21.79 -20.36 18.81
CA GLY A 403 20.90 -19.26 19.15
C GLY A 403 19.45 -19.59 18.81
N TYR A 404 19.20 -20.08 17.59
CA TYR A 404 17.86 -20.48 17.15
C TYR A 404 17.29 -21.62 17.99
N ARG A 405 18.08 -22.69 18.25
CA ARG A 405 17.66 -23.79 19.14
C ARG A 405 17.28 -23.31 20.54
N GLN A 406 17.98 -22.31 21.07
CA GLN A 406 17.64 -21.74 22.38
C GLN A 406 16.33 -20.97 22.31
N LYS A 407 16.07 -20.21 21.24
CA LYS A 407 14.80 -19.53 21.02
C LYS A 407 13.63 -20.53 20.94
N VAL A 408 13.80 -21.67 20.25
CA VAL A 408 12.80 -22.75 20.23
C VAL A 408 12.45 -23.22 21.65
N ARG A 409 13.45 -23.50 22.49
CA ARG A 409 13.20 -23.90 23.89
C ARG A 409 12.47 -22.82 24.69
N THR A 410 12.79 -21.55 24.45
CA THR A 410 12.06 -20.44 25.10
C THR A 410 10.60 -20.39 24.64
N VAL A 411 10.30 -20.63 23.35
CA VAL A 411 8.92 -20.75 22.88
C VAL A 411 8.21 -21.91 23.58
N GLN A 412 8.84 -23.08 23.69
CA GLN A 412 8.26 -24.23 24.41
C GLN A 412 7.96 -23.91 25.87
N GLN A 413 8.83 -23.12 26.53
CA GLN A 413 8.56 -22.63 27.89
C GLN A 413 7.33 -21.71 27.93
N GLN A 414 7.19 -20.80 26.96
CA GLN A 414 6.00 -19.93 26.84
C GLN A 414 4.71 -20.75 26.60
N ILE A 415 4.82 -21.85 25.84
CA ILE A 415 3.71 -22.78 25.63
C ILE A 415 3.35 -23.51 26.93
N PHE A 416 4.36 -24.00 27.67
CA PHE A 416 4.16 -24.66 28.96
C PHE A 416 3.51 -23.73 30.00
N GLU A 417 3.86 -22.44 29.99
CA GLU A 417 3.26 -21.41 30.84
C GLU A 417 1.82 -21.03 30.43
N GLY A 418 1.38 -21.47 29.23
CA GLY A 418 0.04 -21.18 28.71
C GLY A 418 -0.08 -19.79 28.07
N ASN A 419 1.03 -19.12 27.75
CA ASN A 419 1.01 -17.81 27.11
C ASN A 419 0.70 -17.92 25.60
N THR A 420 0.99 -19.08 25.00
CA THR A 420 0.69 -19.40 23.59
C THR A 420 0.53 -20.91 23.40
N TYR A 421 -0.09 -21.35 22.31
CA TYR A 421 -0.19 -22.76 21.90
C TYR A 421 0.81 -23.11 20.79
N GLU A 422 1.12 -22.12 19.94
CA GLU A 422 2.03 -22.21 18.81
C GLU A 422 2.58 -20.81 18.51
N ALA A 423 3.86 -20.72 18.16
CA ALA A 423 4.46 -19.50 17.64
C ALA A 423 5.36 -19.79 16.43
N CYS A 424 5.18 -19.04 15.36
CA CYS A 424 5.97 -19.11 14.14
C CYS A 424 7.26 -18.31 14.31
N LEU A 425 8.29 -18.97 14.83
CA LEU A 425 9.61 -18.38 15.10
C LEU A 425 10.39 -18.22 13.81
N THR A 426 10.96 -17.03 13.58
CA THR A 426 11.65 -16.71 12.33
C THR A 426 13.07 -16.21 12.54
N THR A 427 13.85 -16.31 11.46
CA THR A 427 15.17 -15.70 11.28
C THR A 427 15.24 -15.08 9.88
N VAL A 428 16.33 -14.37 9.58
CA VAL A 428 16.52 -13.69 8.30
C VAL A 428 17.92 -13.88 7.77
N LEU A 429 18.01 -14.15 6.47
CA LEU A 429 19.25 -14.06 5.71
C LEU A 429 19.35 -12.68 5.05
N LYS A 430 20.51 -12.04 5.12
CA LYS A 430 20.78 -10.76 4.46
C LYS A 430 22.03 -10.81 3.60
N ALA A 431 22.02 -10.13 2.46
CA ALA A 431 23.18 -9.95 1.59
C ALA A 431 23.19 -8.54 1.00
N ARG A 432 24.36 -8.04 0.58
CA ARG A 432 24.49 -6.82 -0.21
C ARG A 432 25.25 -7.11 -1.50
N VAL A 433 24.80 -6.55 -2.61
CA VAL A 433 25.33 -6.84 -3.95
C VAL A 433 25.10 -5.66 -4.89
N GLU A 434 26.04 -5.35 -5.77
CA GLU A 434 25.91 -4.22 -6.72
C GLU A 434 25.20 -4.66 -8.02
N ASP A 435 25.82 -5.56 -8.79
CA ASP A 435 25.35 -5.97 -10.12
C ASP A 435 24.29 -7.09 -10.07
N PHE A 436 23.16 -6.84 -9.41
CA PHE A 436 22.08 -7.82 -9.24
C PHE A 436 20.79 -7.43 -9.96
N SER A 437 20.13 -8.43 -10.56
CA SER A 437 18.82 -8.27 -11.19
C SER A 437 17.76 -9.06 -10.43
N PRO A 438 16.91 -8.40 -9.62
CA PRO A 438 15.84 -9.10 -8.90
C PRO A 438 14.82 -9.79 -9.83
N PHE A 439 14.62 -9.26 -11.04
CA PHE A 439 13.76 -9.91 -12.03
C PHE A 439 14.36 -11.22 -12.57
N GLU A 440 15.67 -11.27 -12.80
CA GLU A 440 16.37 -12.52 -13.16
C GLU A 440 16.23 -13.54 -12.02
N ALA A 441 16.42 -13.11 -10.78
CA ALA A 441 16.21 -13.94 -9.60
C ALA A 441 14.79 -14.52 -9.54
N TYR A 442 13.76 -13.71 -9.78
CA TYR A 442 12.39 -14.19 -9.94
C TYR A 442 12.25 -15.25 -11.03
N CYS A 443 12.82 -15.01 -12.22
CA CYS A 443 12.78 -15.94 -13.34
C CYS A 443 13.40 -17.32 -13.00
N ARG A 444 14.53 -17.34 -12.27
CA ARG A 444 15.13 -18.61 -11.81
C ARG A 444 14.28 -19.29 -10.74
N MET A 445 13.77 -18.51 -9.80
CA MET A 445 12.93 -19.03 -8.71
C MET A 445 11.66 -19.69 -9.25
N ARG A 446 10.94 -19.05 -10.18
CA ARG A 446 9.70 -19.61 -10.77
C ARG A 446 9.92 -20.91 -11.54
N GLU A 447 11.06 -21.08 -12.19
CA GLU A 447 11.42 -22.31 -12.91
C GLU A 447 11.74 -23.45 -11.93
N SER A 448 12.46 -23.14 -10.84
CA SER A 448 12.87 -24.14 -9.85
C SER A 448 11.71 -24.70 -9.00
N SER A 449 10.71 -23.86 -8.71
CA SER A 449 9.59 -24.22 -7.83
C SER A 449 8.31 -23.49 -8.27
N PRO A 450 7.58 -24.04 -9.25
CA PRO A 450 6.29 -23.49 -9.67
C PRO A 450 5.30 -23.41 -8.50
N ALA A 451 4.57 -22.31 -8.41
CA ALA A 451 3.65 -22.00 -7.31
C ALA A 451 2.34 -21.40 -7.83
N PRO A 452 1.24 -21.51 -7.07
CA PRO A 452 -0.05 -20.89 -7.40
C PRO A 452 -0.02 -19.36 -7.34
N PHE A 453 0.78 -18.80 -6.44
CA PHE A 453 0.80 -17.37 -6.11
C PHE A 453 2.21 -16.75 -6.25
N ALA A 454 2.97 -17.21 -7.24
CA ALA A 454 4.25 -16.57 -7.57
C ALA A 454 4.00 -15.12 -8.00
N HIS A 455 4.92 -14.23 -7.66
CA HIS A 455 4.82 -12.85 -8.10
C HIS A 455 6.17 -12.17 -8.16
N TYR A 456 6.25 -11.20 -9.07
CA TYR A 456 7.30 -10.19 -9.07
C TYR A 456 6.65 -8.81 -8.92
N LEU A 457 7.11 -8.03 -7.96
CA LEU A 457 6.60 -6.69 -7.69
C LEU A 457 7.75 -5.70 -7.72
N ARG A 458 7.62 -4.64 -8.52
CA ARG A 458 8.55 -3.51 -8.57
C ARG A 458 7.82 -2.24 -8.13
N MET A 459 8.38 -1.58 -7.12
CA MET A 459 7.87 -0.35 -6.48
C MET A 459 9.02 0.64 -6.29
N ALA A 460 9.52 1.20 -7.39
CA ALA A 460 10.68 2.07 -7.46
C ALA A 460 11.93 1.42 -6.82
N ASP A 461 12.23 1.77 -5.57
CA ASP A 461 13.42 1.33 -4.82
C ASP A 461 13.23 -0.02 -4.11
N LEU A 462 12.07 -0.66 -4.28
CA LEU A 462 11.75 -1.97 -3.73
C LEU A 462 11.38 -2.94 -4.87
N GLU A 463 12.06 -4.08 -4.92
CA GLU A 463 11.70 -5.21 -5.77
C GLU A 463 11.52 -6.49 -4.97
N VAL A 464 10.52 -7.29 -5.34
CA VAL A 464 10.14 -8.51 -4.62
C VAL A 464 10.01 -9.65 -5.61
N ALA A 465 10.72 -10.75 -5.35
CA ALA A 465 10.64 -11.97 -6.13
C ALA A 465 10.12 -13.11 -5.24
N SER A 466 8.94 -13.64 -5.56
CA SER A 466 8.24 -14.62 -4.72
C SER A 466 7.75 -15.83 -5.48
N ILE A 467 7.83 -16.98 -4.83
CA ILE A 467 7.22 -18.26 -5.26
C ILE A 467 6.33 -18.81 -4.13
N SER A 468 5.50 -17.93 -3.54
CA SER A 468 4.63 -18.30 -2.43
C SER A 468 3.60 -19.36 -2.83
N PRO A 469 3.49 -20.46 -2.07
CA PRO A 469 2.46 -21.48 -2.28
C PRO A 469 1.14 -21.16 -1.56
N GLU A 470 1.12 -20.19 -0.65
CA GLU A 470 0.04 -20.04 0.33
C GLU A 470 -0.81 -18.80 0.05
N ARG A 471 -2.13 -19.01 -0.06
CA ARG A 471 -3.10 -17.92 -0.08
C ARG A 471 -3.33 -17.45 1.34
N PHE A 472 -3.12 -16.16 1.57
CA PHE A 472 -3.52 -15.50 2.80
C PHE A 472 -5.04 -15.35 2.84
N LEU A 473 -5.62 -14.61 1.89
CA LEU A 473 -7.05 -14.32 1.84
C LEU A 473 -7.47 -13.95 0.42
N SER A 474 -8.54 -14.57 -0.06
CA SER A 474 -9.27 -14.12 -1.25
C SER A 474 -10.67 -13.64 -0.89
N LEU A 475 -11.12 -12.59 -1.57
CA LEU A 475 -12.48 -12.09 -1.57
C LEU A 475 -13.01 -12.05 -3.01
N ASP A 476 -14.16 -12.67 -3.28
CA ASP A 476 -14.82 -12.50 -4.57
C ASP A 476 -15.78 -11.29 -4.60
N ALA A 477 -16.19 -10.90 -5.82
CA ALA A 477 -17.13 -9.78 -6.04
C ALA A 477 -18.51 -9.96 -5.37
N HIS A 478 -18.84 -11.20 -4.96
CA HIS A 478 -20.10 -11.55 -4.31
C HIS A 478 -20.01 -11.58 -2.78
N GLY A 479 -18.83 -11.27 -2.23
CA GLY A 479 -18.60 -11.19 -0.79
C GLY A 479 -18.12 -12.50 -0.16
N LYS A 480 -17.69 -13.51 -0.93
CA LYS A 480 -17.14 -14.76 -0.38
C LYS A 480 -15.68 -14.55 0.01
N LEU A 481 -15.39 -14.77 1.29
CA LEU A 481 -14.03 -14.84 1.83
C LEU A 481 -13.53 -16.29 1.82
N ARG A 482 -12.23 -16.46 1.57
CA ARG A 482 -11.54 -17.74 1.67
C ARG A 482 -10.09 -17.56 2.14
N ALA A 483 -9.70 -18.33 3.14
CA ALA A 483 -8.31 -18.46 3.60
C ALA A 483 -7.85 -19.92 3.50
N GLU A 484 -6.57 -20.13 3.16
CA GLU A 484 -6.03 -21.46 2.83
C GLU A 484 -4.68 -21.72 3.50
N PRO A 485 -4.65 -21.84 4.85
CA PRO A 485 -3.41 -22.04 5.58
C PRO A 485 -2.75 -23.38 5.22
N ILE A 486 -1.43 -23.36 5.13
CA ILE A 486 -0.59 -24.53 4.90
C ILE A 486 0.18 -24.86 6.18
N LYS A 487 0.17 -26.12 6.60
CA LYS A 487 1.06 -26.66 7.66
C LYS A 487 1.52 -28.04 7.25
N GLY A 488 2.75 -28.37 7.58
CA GLY A 488 3.35 -29.65 7.18
C GLY A 488 3.65 -29.76 5.69
N THR A 489 4.80 -30.33 5.39
CA THR A 489 5.25 -30.57 4.02
C THR A 489 6.08 -31.85 4.00
N ARG A 490 5.94 -32.64 2.94
CA ARG A 490 6.82 -33.78 2.65
C ARG A 490 7.33 -33.66 1.20
N PRO A 491 8.56 -34.11 0.90
CA PRO A 491 9.02 -34.19 -0.49
C PRO A 491 8.20 -35.22 -1.28
N ARG A 492 8.32 -35.20 -2.61
CA ARG A 492 7.85 -36.33 -3.43
C ARG A 492 8.73 -37.56 -3.23
N GLY A 493 8.12 -38.73 -3.25
CA GLY A 493 8.83 -40.01 -3.20
C GLY A 493 9.56 -40.30 -4.51
N LYS A 494 10.63 -41.11 -4.44
CA LYS A 494 11.38 -41.55 -5.63
C LYS A 494 10.66 -42.67 -6.38
N SER A 495 9.64 -43.27 -5.77
CA SER A 495 8.76 -44.30 -6.33
C SER A 495 7.32 -44.05 -5.91
N GLU A 496 6.35 -44.56 -6.67
CA GLU A 496 4.92 -44.42 -6.35
C GLU A 496 4.56 -44.94 -4.94
N PRO A 497 5.05 -46.11 -4.47
CA PRO A 497 4.76 -46.56 -3.11
C PRO A 497 5.35 -45.64 -2.03
N GLU A 498 6.56 -45.12 -2.24
CA GLU A 498 7.19 -44.17 -1.32
C GLU A 498 6.43 -42.83 -1.31
N ASP A 499 6.00 -42.36 -2.48
CA ASP A 499 5.24 -41.11 -2.63
C ASP A 499 3.89 -41.18 -1.91
N LEU A 500 3.18 -42.30 -2.05
CA LEU A 500 1.93 -42.57 -1.34
C LEU A 500 2.16 -42.70 0.17
N ALA A 501 3.27 -43.32 0.59
CA ALA A 501 3.61 -43.43 2.01
C ALA A 501 3.91 -42.05 2.63
N LEU A 502 4.62 -41.17 1.93
CA LEU A 502 4.89 -39.79 2.38
C LEU A 502 3.63 -38.93 2.43
N ALA A 503 2.73 -39.07 1.44
CA ALA A 503 1.44 -38.40 1.47
C ALA A 503 0.55 -38.90 2.64
N HIS A 504 0.55 -40.21 2.89
CA HIS A 504 -0.19 -40.80 4.02
C HIS A 504 0.42 -40.41 5.37
N ASP A 505 1.74 -40.40 5.49
CA ASP A 505 2.45 -39.89 6.67
C ASP A 505 1.99 -38.46 6.96
N LEU A 506 2.10 -37.54 5.99
CA LEU A 506 1.63 -36.17 6.16
C LEU A 506 0.14 -36.09 6.55
N ALA A 507 -0.72 -36.89 5.91
CA ALA A 507 -2.15 -36.91 6.20
C ALA A 507 -2.49 -37.38 7.62
N THR A 508 -1.62 -38.16 8.27
CA THR A 508 -1.88 -38.80 9.56
C THR A 508 -0.96 -38.33 10.69
N HIS A 509 0.10 -37.57 10.37
CA HIS A 509 1.09 -37.13 11.33
C HIS A 509 0.46 -36.19 12.38
N PRO A 510 0.56 -36.53 13.69
CA PRO A 510 -0.19 -35.83 14.73
C PRO A 510 0.25 -34.37 14.90
N LYS A 511 1.55 -34.08 14.79
CA LYS A 511 2.10 -32.72 14.90
C LYS A 511 1.56 -31.81 13.79
N ASP A 512 1.71 -32.22 12.53
CA ASP A 512 1.30 -31.42 11.36
C ASP A 512 -0.20 -31.13 11.38
N ARG A 513 -1.01 -32.14 11.77
CA ARG A 513 -2.46 -31.96 11.93
C ARG A 513 -2.82 -31.02 13.08
N ALA A 514 -2.13 -31.12 14.22
CA ALA A 514 -2.38 -30.25 15.36
C ALA A 514 -2.10 -28.79 15.01
N GLU A 515 -0.94 -28.50 14.41
CA GLU A 515 -0.59 -27.16 13.90
C GLU A 515 -1.65 -26.64 12.92
N ASN A 516 -2.05 -27.47 11.96
CA ASN A 516 -3.05 -27.06 10.98
C ASN A 516 -4.39 -26.74 11.64
N ILE A 517 -4.86 -27.58 12.57
CA ILE A 517 -6.12 -27.38 13.28
C ILE A 517 -6.09 -26.11 14.14
N MET A 518 -4.98 -25.83 14.83
CA MET A 518 -4.81 -24.62 15.62
C MET A 518 -4.94 -23.36 14.77
N ILE A 519 -4.29 -23.33 13.60
CA ILE A 519 -4.41 -22.19 12.67
C ILE A 519 -5.80 -22.12 12.02
N VAL A 520 -6.44 -23.25 11.72
CA VAL A 520 -7.83 -23.25 11.24
C VAL A 520 -8.75 -22.58 12.26
N ASP A 521 -8.59 -22.89 13.55
CA ASP A 521 -9.45 -22.29 14.57
C ASP A 521 -9.21 -20.78 14.73
N LEU A 522 -7.96 -20.35 14.68
CA LEU A 522 -7.60 -18.92 14.65
C LEU A 522 -8.28 -18.20 13.47
N LEU A 523 -8.15 -18.74 12.25
CA LEU A 523 -8.74 -18.11 11.07
C LEU A 523 -10.27 -18.16 11.06
N ARG A 524 -10.88 -19.18 11.66
CA ARG A 524 -12.34 -19.19 11.87
C ARG A 524 -12.78 -18.05 12.77
N ASN A 525 -12.03 -17.78 13.84
CA ASN A 525 -12.28 -16.63 14.71
C ASN A 525 -12.13 -15.33 13.93
N ASP A 526 -10.99 -15.12 13.27
CA ASP A 526 -10.68 -13.88 12.53
C ASP A 526 -11.76 -13.54 11.49
N LEU A 527 -12.14 -14.52 10.65
CA LEU A 527 -13.16 -14.32 9.62
C LEU A 527 -14.55 -14.06 10.22
N SER A 528 -14.85 -14.57 11.42
CA SER A 528 -16.17 -14.46 12.04
C SER A 528 -16.58 -13.03 12.40
N HIS A 529 -15.61 -12.13 12.63
CA HIS A 529 -15.87 -10.75 13.05
C HIS A 529 -16.72 -9.96 12.04
N TYR A 530 -16.52 -10.22 10.74
CA TYR A 530 -17.22 -9.54 9.65
C TYR A 530 -18.01 -10.49 8.74
N ALA A 531 -18.03 -11.79 9.05
CA ALA A 531 -18.84 -12.76 8.34
C ALA A 531 -20.32 -12.71 8.74
N LEU A 532 -21.20 -13.02 7.78
CA LEU A 532 -22.60 -13.31 8.01
C LEU A 532 -22.69 -14.50 8.96
N PRO A 533 -23.39 -14.38 10.12
CA PRO A 533 -23.48 -15.46 11.08
C PRO A 533 -23.93 -16.77 10.44
N GLY A 534 -23.25 -17.87 10.81
CA GLY A 534 -23.51 -19.20 10.26
C GLY A 534 -22.87 -19.51 8.90
N THR A 535 -22.13 -18.57 8.29
CA THR A 535 -21.47 -18.81 6.99
C THR A 535 -20.01 -19.26 7.09
N VAL A 536 -19.36 -19.06 8.24
CA VAL A 536 -17.99 -19.54 8.47
C VAL A 536 -17.98 -21.08 8.47
N ALA A 537 -17.28 -21.67 7.50
CA ALA A 537 -17.27 -23.11 7.29
C ALA A 537 -15.87 -23.60 6.87
N VAL A 538 -15.38 -24.63 7.56
CA VAL A 538 -14.18 -25.37 7.13
C VAL A 538 -14.61 -26.35 6.04
N LYS A 539 -14.28 -26.04 4.78
CA LYS A 539 -14.65 -26.87 3.63
C LYS A 539 -13.74 -28.07 3.43
N ARG A 540 -12.46 -27.88 3.76
CA ARG A 540 -11.41 -28.91 3.70
C ARG A 540 -10.58 -28.76 4.95
N LEU A 541 -10.38 -29.84 5.70
CA LEU A 541 -9.59 -29.87 6.92
C LEU A 541 -8.44 -30.84 6.74
N CYS A 542 -7.22 -30.37 6.96
CA CYS A 542 -5.98 -31.15 6.86
C CYS A 542 -5.89 -31.95 5.54
N ALA A 543 -6.33 -31.38 4.42
CA ALA A 543 -6.33 -32.06 3.14
C ALA A 543 -4.91 -32.07 2.55
N VAL A 544 -4.41 -33.24 2.15
CA VAL A 544 -3.13 -33.33 1.45
C VAL A 544 -3.31 -32.97 -0.02
N GLU A 545 -2.52 -32.01 -0.48
CA GLU A 545 -2.38 -31.62 -1.88
C GLU A 545 -1.00 -32.01 -2.40
N THR A 546 -0.98 -32.66 -3.55
CA THR A 546 0.25 -33.10 -4.22
C THR A 546 0.64 -32.11 -5.31
N TYR A 547 1.84 -31.56 -5.20
CA TYR A 547 2.46 -30.67 -6.18
C TYR A 547 3.63 -31.37 -6.89
N ALA A 548 4.28 -30.65 -7.81
CA ALA A 548 5.39 -31.19 -8.59
C ALA A 548 6.55 -31.70 -7.72
N THR A 549 6.88 -30.98 -6.65
CA THR A 549 8.08 -31.25 -5.82
C THR A 549 7.77 -31.65 -4.38
N VAL A 550 6.53 -31.44 -3.90
CA VAL A 550 6.14 -31.68 -2.51
C VAL A 550 4.68 -32.11 -2.37
N HIS A 551 4.35 -32.75 -1.24
CA HIS A 551 3.01 -32.84 -0.67
C HIS A 551 2.85 -31.77 0.40
N GLN A 552 1.69 -31.13 0.49
CA GLN A 552 1.38 -30.11 1.49
C GLN A 552 0.02 -30.37 2.14
N MET A 553 -0.10 -30.13 3.44
CA MET A 553 -1.39 -30.18 4.12
C MET A 553 -2.01 -28.79 4.15
N VAL A 554 -3.20 -28.69 3.57
CA VAL A 554 -3.93 -27.45 3.33
C VAL A 554 -5.33 -27.58 3.92
N SER A 555 -5.78 -26.52 4.60
CA SER A 555 -7.18 -26.37 4.99
C SER A 555 -7.83 -25.23 4.24
N THR A 556 -9.14 -25.27 4.06
CA THR A 556 -9.91 -24.22 3.38
C THR A 556 -11.01 -23.75 4.31
N ILE A 557 -10.96 -22.48 4.70
CA ILE A 557 -11.99 -21.83 5.51
C ILE A 557 -12.72 -20.82 4.60
N ASP A 558 -14.02 -21.02 4.41
CA ASP A 558 -14.89 -20.10 3.68
C ASP A 558 -15.73 -19.28 4.67
N ALA A 559 -16.02 -18.04 4.32
CA ALA A 559 -17.04 -17.23 4.97
C ALA A 559 -17.73 -16.32 3.95
N ARG A 560 -18.82 -15.67 4.32
CA ARG A 560 -19.46 -14.64 3.49
C ARG A 560 -19.53 -13.33 4.26
N LEU A 561 -19.07 -12.23 3.67
CA LEU A 561 -19.18 -10.90 4.29
C LEU A 561 -20.64 -10.53 4.62
N ARG A 562 -20.84 -9.85 5.75
CA ARG A 562 -22.14 -9.23 6.10
C ARG A 562 -22.48 -8.09 5.14
N SER A 563 -21.53 -7.21 4.94
CA SER A 563 -21.59 -6.09 4.02
C SER A 563 -20.34 -6.08 3.17
N ARG A 564 -20.48 -5.81 1.88
CA ARG A 564 -19.32 -5.63 0.99
C ARG A 564 -18.46 -4.45 1.44
N GLN A 565 -19.03 -3.42 2.07
CA GLN A 565 -18.27 -2.28 2.60
C GLN A 565 -17.30 -2.69 3.71
N ASP A 566 -17.56 -3.79 4.41
CA ASP A 566 -16.69 -4.28 5.48
C ASP A 566 -15.42 -4.98 4.98
N ALA A 567 -15.22 -5.09 3.66
CA ALA A 567 -14.12 -5.88 3.08
C ALA A 567 -12.73 -5.48 3.59
N ALA A 568 -12.44 -4.17 3.67
CA ALA A 568 -11.17 -3.67 4.21
C ALA A 568 -10.99 -4.01 5.71
N LEU A 569 -12.08 -3.99 6.48
CA LEU A 569 -12.06 -4.34 7.90
C LEU A 569 -11.94 -5.85 8.10
N ALA A 570 -12.56 -6.66 7.25
CA ALA A 570 -12.39 -8.12 7.27
C ALA A 570 -10.96 -8.52 6.92
N LEU A 571 -10.34 -7.84 5.94
CA LEU A 571 -8.92 -8.00 5.63
C LEU A 571 -8.04 -7.63 6.84
N ARG A 572 -8.37 -6.53 7.53
CA ARG A 572 -7.70 -6.12 8.77
C ARG A 572 -7.71 -7.23 9.83
N GLU A 573 -8.87 -7.75 10.21
CA GLU A 573 -8.97 -8.77 11.28
C GLU A 573 -8.24 -10.07 10.94
N ALA A 574 -8.27 -10.47 9.67
CA ALA A 574 -7.53 -11.64 9.19
C ALA A 574 -6.01 -11.42 9.23
N PHE A 575 -5.54 -10.19 9.11
CA PHE A 575 -4.12 -9.85 9.06
C PHE A 575 -3.46 -9.92 10.46
N PRO A 576 -2.13 -10.11 10.53
CA PRO A 576 -1.29 -10.78 9.53
C PRO A 576 -1.67 -12.26 9.38
N PRO A 577 -1.18 -12.96 8.33
CA PRO A 577 -1.44 -14.39 8.12
C PRO A 577 -1.24 -15.23 9.38
N GLY A 578 -2.28 -15.97 9.80
CA GLY A 578 -2.26 -16.78 11.02
C GLY A 578 -1.14 -17.81 11.05
N SER A 579 -0.80 -18.40 9.90
CA SER A 579 0.30 -19.35 9.74
C SER A 579 1.69 -18.79 10.05
N MET A 580 1.83 -17.46 9.99
CA MET A 580 3.06 -16.72 10.22
C MET A 580 3.12 -16.02 11.58
N THR A 581 2.13 -16.22 12.45
CA THR A 581 2.09 -15.66 13.80
C THR A 581 2.11 -16.74 14.85
N GLY A 582 0.94 -17.25 15.24
CA GLY A 582 0.74 -18.15 16.34
C GLY A 582 -0.66 -18.00 16.93
N ALA A 583 -0.99 -18.82 17.92
CA ALA A 583 -2.30 -18.79 18.56
C ALA A 583 -2.15 -18.80 20.09
N PRO A 584 -2.74 -17.85 20.84
CA PRO A 584 -3.50 -16.67 20.40
C PRO A 584 -2.62 -15.60 19.72
N LYS A 585 -3.13 -14.96 18.65
CA LYS A 585 -2.36 -14.10 17.73
C LYS A 585 -1.53 -13.00 18.43
N LEU A 586 -2.15 -12.14 19.24
CA LEU A 586 -1.47 -11.00 19.86
C LEU A 586 -0.38 -11.44 20.85
N SER A 587 -0.70 -12.39 21.75
CA SER A 587 0.27 -12.93 22.71
C SER A 587 1.47 -13.59 22.01
N SER A 588 1.22 -14.40 20.97
CA SER A 588 2.29 -15.00 20.17
C SER A 588 3.18 -13.96 19.51
N MET A 589 2.61 -12.89 18.94
CA MET A 589 3.40 -11.82 18.33
C MET A 589 4.28 -11.08 19.34
N GLU A 590 3.78 -10.78 20.54
CA GLU A 590 4.59 -10.14 21.59
C GLU A 590 5.79 -10.99 22.01
N ILE A 591 5.58 -12.31 22.15
CA ILE A 591 6.65 -13.28 22.46
C ILE A 591 7.68 -13.31 21.31
N LEU A 592 7.19 -13.39 20.07
CA LEU A 592 8.04 -13.43 18.87
C LEU A 592 8.89 -12.16 18.76
N ASP A 593 8.33 -11.00 19.08
CA ASP A 593 9.04 -9.72 19.04
C ASP A 593 10.26 -9.71 19.97
N GLU A 594 10.16 -10.34 21.12
CA GLU A 594 11.28 -10.45 22.08
C GLU A 594 12.33 -11.45 21.60
N LEU A 595 11.88 -12.62 21.12
CA LEU A 595 12.76 -13.68 20.63
C LEU A 595 13.47 -13.30 19.33
N GLU A 596 12.83 -12.50 18.50
CA GLU A 596 13.38 -11.98 17.25
C GLU A 596 14.17 -10.69 17.47
N GLU A 597 14.51 -10.35 18.73
CA GLU A 597 15.34 -9.20 19.11
C GLU A 597 14.79 -7.87 18.57
N GLN A 598 13.46 -7.76 18.51
CA GLN A 598 12.72 -6.62 17.98
C GLN A 598 13.02 -6.30 16.51
N ARG A 599 13.63 -7.24 15.77
CA ARG A 599 13.92 -7.08 14.35
C ARG A 599 12.58 -7.10 13.59
N PRO A 600 12.27 -6.07 12.79
CA PRO A 600 11.06 -6.09 11.97
C PRO A 600 11.20 -7.15 10.86
N ARG A 601 10.09 -7.82 10.54
CA ARG A 601 10.00 -8.79 9.43
C ARG A 601 9.81 -8.11 8.08
N GLY A 602 9.29 -6.89 8.06
CA GLY A 602 9.06 -6.12 6.84
C GLY A 602 8.01 -6.78 5.95
N LEU A 603 8.32 -6.97 4.67
CA LEU A 603 7.42 -7.68 3.76
C LEU A 603 7.26 -9.16 4.13
N TYR A 604 8.30 -9.80 4.67
CA TYR A 604 8.21 -11.21 5.06
C TYR A 604 7.15 -11.41 6.14
N SER A 605 6.38 -12.49 6.06
CA SER A 605 5.18 -12.73 6.88
C SER A 605 4.03 -11.74 6.67
N GLY A 606 4.16 -10.79 5.74
CA GLY A 606 3.07 -9.93 5.28
C GLY A 606 2.24 -10.60 4.19
N ALA A 607 1.64 -9.78 3.32
CA ALA A 607 0.84 -10.23 2.19
C ALA A 607 1.10 -9.42 0.90
N VAL A 608 1.08 -10.08 -0.27
CA VAL A 608 1.18 -9.43 -1.59
C VAL A 608 0.02 -9.89 -2.46
N GLY A 609 -0.57 -8.95 -3.19
CA GLY A 609 -1.75 -9.23 -4.00
C GLY A 609 -2.38 -8.00 -4.63
N TYR A 610 -3.69 -8.08 -4.87
CA TYR A 610 -4.44 -7.00 -5.48
C TYR A 610 -5.79 -6.74 -4.81
N LEU A 611 -6.31 -5.52 -5.04
CA LEU A 611 -7.68 -5.11 -4.75
C LEU A 611 -8.34 -4.75 -6.08
N GLY A 612 -9.40 -5.45 -6.44
CA GLY A 612 -10.05 -5.40 -7.74
C GLY A 612 -11.07 -4.27 -7.89
N HIS A 613 -11.32 -3.87 -9.13
CA HIS A 613 -12.35 -2.88 -9.50
C HIS A 613 -13.77 -3.31 -9.10
N ASP A 614 -14.02 -4.60 -8.96
CA ASP A 614 -15.30 -5.18 -8.55
C ASP A 614 -15.39 -5.50 -7.05
N GLY A 615 -14.43 -5.01 -6.27
CA GLY A 615 -14.34 -5.32 -4.84
C GLY A 615 -13.82 -6.72 -4.54
N SER A 616 -13.35 -7.47 -5.54
CA SER A 616 -12.56 -8.69 -5.30
C SER A 616 -11.18 -8.35 -4.73
N ALA A 617 -10.54 -9.32 -4.11
CA ALA A 617 -9.14 -9.24 -3.69
C ALA A 617 -8.54 -10.65 -3.66
N ASP A 618 -7.25 -10.78 -3.90
CA ASP A 618 -6.52 -12.03 -3.66
C ASP A 618 -5.11 -11.69 -3.20
N PHE A 619 -4.74 -12.24 -2.05
CA PHE A 619 -3.46 -12.00 -1.39
C PHE A 619 -2.81 -13.33 -1.04
N SER A 620 -1.51 -13.42 -1.34
CA SER A 620 -0.63 -14.49 -0.92
C SER A 620 0.16 -14.11 0.32
N VAL A 621 0.51 -15.10 1.14
CA VAL A 621 1.44 -14.92 2.25
C VAL A 621 2.84 -14.65 1.69
N VAL A 622 3.59 -13.70 2.25
CA VAL A 622 4.97 -13.44 1.82
C VAL A 622 5.94 -14.41 2.50
N ILE A 623 6.10 -15.57 1.88
CA ILE A 623 7.06 -16.63 2.21
C ILE A 623 7.79 -17.07 0.95
N ARG A 624 8.96 -17.73 1.09
CA ARG A 624 9.84 -18.09 -0.05
C ARG A 624 10.04 -16.91 -1.02
N THR A 625 10.34 -15.76 -0.43
CA THR A 625 10.34 -14.47 -1.11
C THR A 625 11.67 -13.76 -0.85
N LEU A 626 12.33 -13.34 -1.92
CA LEU A 626 13.49 -12.46 -1.87
C LEU A 626 13.01 -11.01 -1.96
N VAL A 627 13.30 -10.23 -0.93
CA VAL A 627 13.02 -8.80 -0.88
C VAL A 627 14.32 -8.06 -1.18
N CYS A 628 14.29 -7.14 -2.15
CA CYS A 628 15.44 -6.41 -2.64
C CYS A 628 15.19 -4.91 -2.49
N ASP A 629 15.96 -4.25 -1.64
CA ASP A 629 15.90 -2.80 -1.43
C ASP A 629 17.09 -2.13 -2.10
N ARG A 630 16.81 -1.07 -2.84
CA ARG A 630 17.84 -0.29 -3.51
C ARG A 630 18.70 0.43 -2.46
N LEU A 631 20.00 0.33 -2.62
CA LEU A 631 20.98 1.09 -1.84
C LEU A 631 21.30 2.41 -2.54
N SER A 632 21.78 3.40 -1.79
CA SER A 632 22.23 4.69 -2.33
C SER A 632 23.42 4.59 -3.29
N THR A 633 24.08 3.42 -3.35
CA THR A 633 25.19 3.11 -4.26
C THR A 633 24.72 2.39 -5.53
N ASP A 634 23.43 2.46 -5.86
CA ASP A 634 22.75 1.74 -6.95
C ASP A 634 22.72 0.20 -6.84
N GLY A 635 23.37 -0.37 -5.82
CA GLY A 635 23.28 -1.78 -5.47
C GLY A 635 21.99 -2.16 -4.72
N TRP A 636 21.97 -3.36 -4.17
CA TRP A 636 20.82 -3.97 -3.50
C TRP A 636 21.19 -4.51 -2.11
N GLU A 637 20.30 -4.29 -1.15
CA GLU A 637 20.22 -5.06 0.08
C GLU A 637 19.14 -6.12 -0.08
N LEU A 638 19.54 -7.38 0.03
CA LEU A 638 18.68 -8.54 -0.13
C LEU A 638 18.29 -9.06 1.25
N SER A 639 17.02 -9.44 1.42
CA SER A 639 16.57 -10.16 2.60
C SER A 639 15.66 -11.34 2.24
N LEU A 640 15.86 -12.44 2.96
CA LEU A 640 15.08 -13.67 2.85
C LEU A 640 14.71 -14.15 4.25
N GLY A 641 13.43 -14.05 4.61
CA GLY A 641 12.91 -14.55 5.88
C GLY A 641 12.68 -16.07 5.83
N LEU A 642 12.99 -16.74 6.95
CA LEU A 642 12.88 -18.18 7.13
C LEU A 642 12.32 -18.50 8.51
N GLY A 643 11.60 -19.61 8.67
CA GLY A 643 11.07 -19.99 9.97
C GLY A 643 10.09 -21.14 9.92
N GLY A 644 9.57 -21.49 11.09
CA GLY A 644 8.69 -22.63 11.32
C GLY A 644 7.80 -22.42 12.54
N ALA A 645 6.74 -23.22 12.60
CA ALA A 645 5.85 -23.24 13.74
C ALA A 645 6.48 -24.05 14.86
N ILE A 646 6.61 -23.46 16.04
CA ILE A 646 7.06 -24.16 17.22
C ILE A 646 5.85 -24.56 18.06
N THR A 647 5.78 -25.85 18.37
CA THR A 647 4.79 -26.45 19.26
C THR A 647 5.47 -27.04 20.49
N ALA A 648 4.68 -27.52 21.45
CA ALA A 648 5.22 -28.23 22.62
C ALA A 648 6.10 -29.44 22.24
N ASP A 649 5.75 -30.12 21.13
CA ASP A 649 6.41 -31.35 20.68
C ASP A 649 7.54 -31.09 19.66
N SER A 650 7.87 -29.83 19.36
CA SER A 650 8.95 -29.49 18.44
C SER A 650 10.33 -29.90 19.00
N ASP A 651 11.15 -30.56 18.18
CA ASP A 651 12.56 -30.79 18.52
C ASP A 651 13.42 -29.62 18.03
N PRO A 652 14.18 -28.92 18.90
CA PRO A 652 14.96 -27.76 18.48
C PRO A 652 15.92 -28.00 17.31
N GLN A 653 16.52 -29.19 17.20
CA GLN A 653 17.44 -29.51 16.13
C GLN A 653 16.69 -29.70 14.81
N GLU A 654 15.58 -30.44 14.82
CA GLU A 654 14.72 -30.61 13.64
C GLU A 654 14.19 -29.26 13.11
N GLU A 655 13.80 -28.35 14.00
CA GLU A 655 13.30 -27.02 13.60
C GLU A 655 14.39 -26.16 12.92
N TRP A 656 15.65 -26.28 13.38
CA TRP A 656 16.77 -25.64 12.69
C TRP A 656 17.04 -26.28 11.32
N GLU A 657 16.98 -27.60 11.22
CA GLU A 657 17.10 -28.32 9.94
C GLU A 657 15.97 -27.96 8.96
N GLU A 658 14.77 -27.70 9.47
CA GLU A 658 13.65 -27.21 8.67
C GLU A 658 13.92 -25.80 8.10
N VAL A 659 14.52 -24.89 8.88
CA VAL A 659 14.96 -23.56 8.39
C VAL A 659 15.94 -23.71 7.22
N LEU A 660 16.94 -24.59 7.36
CA LEU A 660 17.90 -24.89 6.29
C LEU A 660 17.18 -25.45 5.06
N THR A 661 16.30 -26.43 5.24
CA THR A 661 15.57 -27.10 4.16
C THR A 661 14.66 -26.13 3.40
N LYS A 662 13.94 -25.25 4.10
CA LYS A 662 13.08 -24.23 3.50
C LYS A 662 13.86 -23.19 2.70
N SER A 663 15.12 -22.93 3.06
CA SER A 663 15.98 -21.99 2.34
C SER A 663 16.43 -22.51 0.97
N VAL A 664 16.61 -23.84 0.83
CA VAL A 664 17.18 -24.48 -0.37
C VAL A 664 16.43 -24.10 -1.63
N GLY A 665 15.09 -24.06 -1.59
CA GLY A 665 14.26 -23.72 -2.75
C GLY A 665 14.58 -22.35 -3.34
N VAL A 666 14.88 -21.35 -2.51
CA VAL A 666 15.26 -20.00 -2.98
C VAL A 666 16.75 -19.91 -3.24
N LEU A 667 17.60 -20.35 -2.31
CA LEU A 667 19.05 -20.17 -2.42
C LEU A 667 19.66 -20.93 -3.62
N SER A 668 19.19 -22.15 -3.90
CA SER A 668 19.67 -22.92 -5.05
C SER A 668 19.32 -22.26 -6.39
N ALA A 669 18.14 -21.64 -6.51
CA ALA A 669 17.76 -20.86 -7.69
C ALA A 669 18.65 -19.62 -7.89
N LEU A 670 19.14 -19.05 -6.79
CA LEU A 670 20.12 -17.95 -6.79
C LEU A 670 21.57 -18.42 -6.96
N GLY A 671 21.82 -19.74 -7.05
CA GLY A 671 23.16 -20.30 -7.19
C GLY A 671 24.04 -20.15 -5.94
N THR A 672 23.43 -20.11 -4.76
CA THR A 672 24.13 -20.01 -3.48
C THR A 672 23.62 -21.04 -2.47
N GLU A 673 24.33 -21.19 -1.36
CA GLU A 673 24.01 -22.12 -0.27
C GLU A 673 23.72 -21.35 1.03
N PHE A 674 23.12 -22.03 2.00
CA PHE A 674 22.87 -21.44 3.31
C PHE A 674 24.22 -21.12 4.00
N PRO A 675 24.37 -19.94 4.64
CA PRO A 675 25.61 -19.61 5.33
C PRO A 675 25.84 -20.52 6.54
N VAL A 676 26.83 -21.40 6.45
CA VAL A 676 27.20 -22.31 7.55
C VAL A 676 27.93 -21.52 8.63
N ARG A 677 27.29 -21.31 9.79
CA ARG A 677 27.92 -20.87 11.04
C ARG A 677 27.46 -21.80 12.16
N ASP A 678 28.40 -22.51 12.78
CA ASP A 678 28.15 -23.37 13.96
C ASP A 678 27.73 -22.57 15.20
#